data_AF-A0A7C6KKU2-F1
#
_entry.id   AF-A0A7C6KKU2-F1
#
_cell.length_a   1.000
_cell.length_b   1.000
_cell.length_c   1.000
_cell.angle_alpha   90.00
_cell.angle_beta   90.00
_cell.angle_gamma   90.00
#
_symmetry.space_group_name_H-M   'P 1'
#
loop_
_entity.id
_entity.type
_entity.pdbx_description
1 polymer ?
#
loop_
_entity_poly.entity_id
_entity_poly.type
_entity_poly.pdbx_seq_one_letter_code
_entity_poly.pdbx_strand_id
1 'polypeptide(L)'
;MLKIGTRAVVVVVVAVVALVTVASAAEPARYSLPPLSSSQLVSLPGALRQRALLDEGRLQQAARLLAEAEFQVMVGAVSREDLVRASEIWTGLAQVWSRLARRPSPAREEWEEGLAEIESVLPELWRLIIPSRSVEVRILPVDASSLSRAYLNDDIDFIVRMAKAAGFNTIFVETLRDDGYLVYRSSFGVEAPDLAAKHGQEGEDALATFLAAAHEEGLAVFPWVKLLFATANGELGPVLSQHPEWAAVASDGKIPTTPYNLVWFNPAHPGVREFLTNSAAELAANYPIDGVQLDYVRYPNQYGVDTDYSYDDYTVEQVKMLYGFDPRTLPRPRLGDMGSAGYRVGDLPQAMQEWNAYREEMVSSLLGRVVKAIHEKRPGIPISVAPLVANWGGGTLPQALVVHQNWPVWLERHLALLLSPLTYSGDPRVVQRELGNVVELAAGRAMVAPSLSIQQVDIAGEGPGLGAVELLREVDVVQQGGGVGYRIFAFPHLKAEHWRALAKGAFRRPATNPVVEPAAAARQLVEEAKLLLKGLQEAGFEKEVARWGAQVERLAQYTSPERLGGRQEPGPQGRQEALTWATLAAQTGSWLEQVRTTWTAEAEGERARAARAVLERTLLELQALASAMAYQGRPVSRGW
;
A
#
# COMPACT_ATOMS: atom_id res chain seq x y z
N MET A 1 -51.70 -30.01 -19.11
CA MET A 1 -51.81 -30.70 -17.80
C MET A 1 -50.41 -30.72 -17.21
N LEU A 2 -50.04 -30.10 -16.08
CA LEU A 2 -50.74 -29.60 -14.89
C LEU A 2 -50.45 -28.11 -14.66
N LYS A 3 -51.43 -27.39 -14.11
CA LYS A 3 -51.28 -26.08 -13.46
C LYS A 3 -50.76 -26.30 -12.03
N ILE A 4 -49.68 -25.62 -11.63
CA ILE A 4 -49.35 -25.42 -10.21
C ILE A 4 -48.96 -23.93 -9.99
N GLY A 5 -49.95 -23.17 -9.52
CA GLY A 5 -49.86 -22.28 -8.38
C GLY A 5 -48.87 -21.10 -8.35
N THR A 6 -49.23 -19.98 -8.99
CA THR A 6 -48.66 -18.63 -8.81
C THR A 6 -49.03 -17.98 -7.46
N ARG A 7 -49.12 -18.76 -6.36
CA ARG A 7 -49.51 -18.26 -5.03
C ARG A 7 -48.51 -18.53 -3.90
N ALA A 8 -47.36 -19.16 -4.17
CA ALA A 8 -46.32 -19.41 -3.17
C ALA A 8 -45.19 -18.35 -3.14
N VAL A 9 -45.15 -17.42 -4.08
CA VAL A 9 -44.03 -16.44 -4.23
C VAL A 9 -44.32 -15.11 -3.52
N VAL A 10 -45.55 -14.86 -3.08
CA VAL A 10 -45.96 -13.56 -2.50
C VAL A 10 -46.11 -13.60 -0.96
N VAL A 11 -45.96 -14.76 -0.31
CA VAL A 11 -46.05 -14.90 1.15
C VAL A 11 -44.68 -15.07 1.84
N VAL A 12 -43.60 -15.26 1.07
CA VAL A 12 -42.23 -15.31 1.62
C VAL A 12 -41.55 -13.93 1.67
N VAL A 13 -42.11 -12.93 0.98
CA VAL A 13 -41.54 -11.57 0.91
C VAL A 13 -41.98 -10.65 2.07
N VAL A 14 -42.96 -11.07 2.88
CA VAL A 14 -43.47 -10.26 4.01
C VAL A 14 -43.12 -10.86 5.39
N ALA A 15 -42.59 -12.08 5.45
CA ALA A 15 -42.25 -12.76 6.71
C ALA A 15 -40.74 -12.97 6.96
N VAL A 16 -39.86 -12.50 6.06
CA VAL A 16 -38.39 -12.60 6.23
C VAL A 16 -37.74 -11.22 6.47
N VAL A 17 -38.56 -10.16 6.54
CA VAL A 17 -38.14 -8.80 6.97
C VAL A 17 -38.04 -8.68 8.50
N ALA A 18 -38.42 -9.71 9.27
CA ALA A 18 -38.58 -9.62 10.73
C ALA A 18 -37.42 -10.20 11.58
N LEU A 19 -36.21 -10.42 11.04
CA LEU A 19 -35.08 -10.96 11.82
C LEU A 19 -33.78 -10.15 11.75
N VAL A 20 -33.83 -8.89 11.31
CA VAL A 20 -32.79 -7.87 11.61
C VAL A 20 -33.40 -6.53 12.09
N THR A 21 -34.73 -6.43 12.25
CA THR A 21 -35.38 -5.25 12.86
C THR A 21 -35.93 -5.57 14.24
N VAL A 22 -35.02 -5.80 15.20
CA VAL A 22 -35.22 -5.38 16.58
C VAL A 22 -33.90 -4.78 17.02
N ALA A 23 -33.83 -3.45 17.04
CA ALA A 23 -32.90 -2.71 17.88
C ALA A 23 -33.49 -1.32 18.08
N SER A 24 -34.30 -1.24 19.13
CA SER A 24 -34.70 -0.01 19.80
C SER A 24 -33.46 0.88 20.02
N ALA A 25 -33.61 2.19 19.85
CA ALA A 25 -32.64 3.16 20.35
C ALA A 25 -32.34 2.83 21.83
N ALA A 26 -31.04 2.69 22.15
CA ALA A 26 -30.47 2.11 23.38
C ALA A 26 -30.45 0.57 23.45
N GLU A 27 -29.66 -0.08 22.59
CA GLU A 27 -29.09 -1.40 22.91
C GLU A 27 -27.70 -1.24 23.54
N PRO A 28 -27.36 -2.02 24.58
CA PRO A 28 -26.01 -2.05 25.14
C PRO A 28 -25.01 -2.46 24.06
N ALA A 29 -23.76 -2.03 24.21
CA ALA A 29 -22.70 -2.25 23.23
C ALA A 29 -22.50 -3.74 22.90
N ARG A 30 -23.12 -4.20 21.82
CA ARG A 30 -23.22 -5.61 21.38
C ARG A 30 -21.85 -6.27 21.24
N TYR A 31 -20.83 -5.47 20.94
CA TYR A 31 -19.45 -5.90 20.72
C TYR A 31 -18.46 -5.35 21.77
N SER A 32 -18.94 -4.84 22.91
CA SER A 32 -18.05 -4.34 23.97
C SER A 32 -17.37 -5.46 24.75
N LEU A 33 -16.11 -5.24 25.10
CA LEU A 33 -15.32 -6.10 25.98
C LEU A 33 -14.84 -5.35 27.22
N PRO A 34 -14.76 -6.02 28.39
CA PRO A 34 -14.09 -5.45 29.55
C PRO A 34 -12.58 -5.28 29.24
N PRO A 35 -11.97 -4.11 29.52
CA PRO A 35 -10.54 -3.93 29.36
C PRO A 35 -9.76 -4.66 30.47
N LEU A 36 -8.47 -4.93 30.21
CA LEU A 36 -7.57 -5.41 31.26
C LEU A 36 -7.35 -4.33 32.32
N SER A 37 -7.45 -4.70 33.60
CA SER A 37 -7.17 -3.81 34.73
C SER A 37 -5.68 -3.77 35.08
N SER A 38 -5.24 -2.67 35.68
CA SER A 38 -3.84 -2.52 36.11
C SER A 38 -3.38 -3.63 37.07
N SER A 39 -4.28 -4.14 37.93
CA SER A 39 -3.97 -5.23 38.85
C SER A 39 -3.72 -6.56 38.13
N GLN A 40 -4.47 -6.85 37.07
CA GLN A 40 -4.25 -8.02 36.22
C GLN A 40 -2.93 -7.92 35.45
N LEU A 41 -2.65 -6.74 34.89
CA LEU A 41 -1.39 -6.53 34.19
C LEU A 41 -0.20 -6.76 35.13
N VAL A 42 -0.25 -6.28 36.37
CA VAL A 42 0.82 -6.50 37.36
C VAL A 42 0.99 -7.98 37.72
N SER A 43 -0.10 -8.74 37.85
CA SER A 43 -0.04 -10.14 38.30
C SER A 43 0.44 -11.13 37.23
N LEU A 44 0.31 -10.79 35.94
CA LEU A 44 0.72 -11.65 34.84
C LEU A 44 2.26 -11.65 34.61
N PRO A 45 2.88 -12.83 34.37
CA PRO A 45 4.25 -12.93 33.89
C PRO A 45 4.46 -12.16 32.58
N GLY A 46 5.67 -11.68 32.31
CA GLY A 46 5.97 -10.78 31.19
C GLY A 46 5.46 -11.26 29.82
N ALA A 47 5.78 -12.49 29.43
CA ALA A 47 5.34 -13.05 28.13
C ALA A 47 3.81 -13.20 28.05
N LEU A 48 3.18 -13.72 29.12
CA LEU A 48 1.73 -13.91 29.16
C LEU A 48 0.97 -12.57 29.16
N ARG A 49 1.54 -11.55 29.82
CA ARG A 49 1.03 -10.17 29.80
C ARG A 49 1.08 -9.57 28.40
N GLN A 50 2.18 -9.76 27.67
CA GLN A 50 2.31 -9.28 26.28
C GLN A 50 1.28 -9.96 25.37
N ARG A 51 1.18 -11.28 25.45
CA ARG A 51 0.18 -12.07 24.70
C ARG A 51 -1.26 -11.61 24.98
N ALA A 52 -1.61 -11.39 26.25
CA ALA A 52 -2.93 -10.88 26.62
C ALA A 52 -3.21 -9.47 26.04
N LEU A 53 -2.22 -8.56 26.07
CA LEU A 53 -2.37 -7.22 25.47
C LEU A 53 -2.52 -7.27 23.95
N LEU A 54 -1.83 -8.20 23.28
CA LEU A 54 -1.98 -8.41 21.83
C LEU A 54 -3.41 -8.86 21.51
N ASP A 55 -3.91 -9.88 22.20
CA ASP A 55 -5.27 -10.41 22.01
C ASP A 55 -6.36 -9.40 22.38
N GLU A 56 -6.16 -8.58 23.42
CA GLU A 56 -7.05 -7.46 23.73
C GLU A 56 -7.16 -6.53 22.52
N GLY A 57 -6.03 -6.15 21.91
CA GLY A 57 -6.00 -5.30 20.73
C GLY A 57 -6.66 -5.95 19.50
N ARG A 58 -6.44 -7.25 19.27
CA ARG A 58 -7.07 -8.01 18.19
C ARG A 58 -8.59 -8.05 18.36
N LEU A 59 -9.07 -8.31 19.58
CA LEU A 59 -10.49 -8.40 19.88
C LEU A 59 -11.18 -7.02 19.83
N GLN A 60 -10.55 -5.96 20.33
CA GLN A 60 -11.09 -4.59 20.24
C GLN A 60 -11.25 -4.14 18.78
N GLN A 61 -10.30 -4.45 17.92
CA GLN A 61 -10.39 -4.12 16.49
C GLN A 61 -11.45 -4.98 15.79
N ALA A 62 -11.57 -6.26 16.12
CA ALA A 62 -12.62 -7.14 15.61
C ALA A 62 -14.03 -6.70 16.04
N ALA A 63 -14.21 -6.23 17.29
CA ALA A 63 -15.47 -5.64 17.76
C ALA A 63 -15.92 -4.48 16.88
N ARG A 64 -15.00 -3.55 16.57
CA ARG A 64 -15.28 -2.40 15.69
C ARG A 64 -15.69 -2.88 14.29
N LEU A 65 -14.95 -3.82 13.71
CA LEU A 65 -15.27 -4.36 12.38
C LEU A 65 -16.63 -5.07 12.35
N LEU A 66 -17.02 -5.78 13.42
CA LEU A 66 -18.35 -6.38 13.55
C LEU A 66 -19.46 -5.33 13.58
N ALA A 67 -19.28 -4.24 14.33
CA ALA A 67 -20.24 -3.14 14.35
C ALA A 67 -20.39 -2.48 12.97
N GLU A 68 -19.28 -2.30 12.25
CA GLU A 68 -19.27 -1.77 10.89
C GLU A 68 -19.84 -2.75 9.86
N ALA A 69 -19.68 -4.06 10.07
CA ALA A 69 -20.10 -5.10 9.14
C ALA A 69 -21.62 -5.06 8.88
N GLU A 70 -22.43 -4.59 9.83
CA GLU A 70 -23.87 -4.35 9.64
C GLU A 70 -24.16 -3.43 8.45
N PHE A 71 -23.30 -2.42 8.23
CA PHE A 71 -23.41 -1.45 7.14
C PHE A 71 -22.61 -1.89 5.91
N GLN A 72 -21.49 -2.58 6.09
CA GLN A 72 -20.69 -3.13 4.98
C GLN A 72 -21.46 -4.17 4.16
N VAL A 73 -22.46 -4.83 4.75
CA VAL A 73 -23.41 -5.68 4.02
C VAL A 73 -24.19 -4.93 2.93
N MET A 74 -24.46 -3.63 3.11
CA MET A 74 -25.23 -2.82 2.16
C MET A 74 -24.50 -2.61 0.82
N VAL A 75 -23.17 -2.56 0.87
CA VAL A 75 -22.28 -2.50 -0.31
C VAL A 75 -21.72 -3.87 -0.68
N GLY A 76 -22.07 -4.91 0.09
CA GLY A 76 -21.62 -6.28 -0.06
C GLY A 76 -20.14 -6.49 0.23
N ALA A 77 -19.47 -5.56 0.92
CA ALA A 77 -18.07 -5.74 1.33
C ALA A 77 -17.92 -6.84 2.40
N VAL A 78 -19.01 -7.12 3.14
CA VAL A 78 -19.20 -8.30 3.99
C VAL A 78 -20.52 -8.97 3.59
N SER A 79 -20.59 -10.31 3.58
CA SER A 79 -21.84 -11.01 3.28
C SER A 79 -22.72 -11.15 4.54
N ARG A 80 -24.05 -11.26 4.37
CA ARG A 80 -24.96 -11.52 5.51
C ARG A 80 -24.64 -12.82 6.23
N GLU A 81 -24.25 -13.85 5.48
CA GLU A 81 -23.86 -15.15 6.03
C GLU A 81 -22.58 -15.02 6.87
N ASP A 82 -21.56 -14.31 6.35
CA ASP A 82 -20.32 -14.08 7.09
C ASP A 82 -20.58 -13.28 8.38
N LEU A 83 -21.44 -12.25 8.34
CA LEU A 83 -21.80 -11.46 9.52
C LEU A 83 -22.49 -12.31 10.61
N VAL A 84 -23.43 -13.18 10.22
CA VAL A 84 -24.11 -14.08 11.17
C VAL A 84 -23.09 -15.00 11.83
N ARG A 85 -22.29 -15.70 11.02
CA ARG A 85 -21.28 -16.64 11.53
C ARG A 85 -20.21 -15.95 12.38
N ALA A 86 -19.78 -14.76 11.98
CA ALA A 86 -18.84 -13.97 12.77
C ALA A 86 -19.42 -13.53 14.12
N SER A 87 -20.71 -13.18 14.15
CA SER A 87 -21.40 -12.81 15.40
C SER A 87 -21.53 -13.99 16.37
N GLU A 88 -21.70 -15.21 15.85
CA GLU A 88 -21.69 -16.45 16.66
C GLU A 88 -20.30 -16.70 17.26
N ILE A 89 -19.24 -16.64 16.44
CA ILE A 89 -17.86 -16.80 16.90
C ILE A 89 -17.51 -15.74 17.94
N TRP A 90 -17.89 -14.48 17.68
CA TRP A 90 -17.69 -13.37 18.60
C TRP A 90 -18.32 -13.61 19.97
N THR A 91 -19.53 -14.16 20.01
CA THR A 91 -20.24 -14.43 21.26
C THR A 91 -19.43 -15.38 22.16
N GLY A 92 -18.84 -16.44 21.59
CA GLY A 92 -17.95 -17.34 22.32
C GLY A 92 -16.68 -16.64 22.79
N LEU A 93 -16.00 -15.91 21.90
CA LEU A 93 -14.79 -15.15 22.21
C LEU A 93 -15.00 -14.13 23.33
N ALA A 94 -16.08 -13.37 23.27
CA ALA A 94 -16.42 -12.36 24.27
C ALA A 94 -16.70 -12.98 25.65
N GLN A 95 -17.27 -14.20 25.69
CA GLN A 95 -17.45 -14.94 26.93
C GLN A 95 -16.11 -15.41 27.51
N VAL A 96 -15.23 -15.99 26.69
CA VAL A 96 -13.88 -16.40 27.11
C VAL A 96 -13.11 -15.20 27.66
N TRP A 97 -13.04 -14.11 26.88
CA TRP A 97 -12.37 -12.88 27.29
C TRP A 97 -12.96 -12.30 28.58
N SER A 98 -14.29 -12.23 28.68
CA SER A 98 -14.94 -11.70 29.89
C SER A 98 -14.68 -12.56 31.13
N ARG A 99 -14.54 -13.89 30.99
CA ARG A 99 -14.16 -14.76 32.13
C ARG A 99 -12.76 -14.45 32.62
N LEU A 100 -11.81 -14.25 31.70
CA LEU A 100 -10.42 -13.90 32.02
C LEU A 100 -10.32 -12.49 32.63
N ALA A 101 -10.92 -11.50 31.98
CA ALA A 101 -10.81 -10.08 32.31
C ALA A 101 -11.59 -9.66 33.57
N ARG A 102 -12.53 -10.47 34.10
CA ARG A 102 -13.28 -10.13 35.33
C ARG A 102 -12.60 -10.56 36.63
N ARG A 103 -11.57 -11.41 36.57
CA ARG A 103 -10.90 -11.95 37.76
C ARG A 103 -9.60 -11.18 38.06
N PRO A 104 -9.36 -10.71 39.31
CA PRO A 104 -8.19 -9.89 39.63
C PRO A 104 -6.84 -10.62 39.54
N SER A 105 -6.81 -11.92 39.83
CA SER A 105 -5.58 -12.74 39.83
C SER A 105 -5.89 -14.18 39.39
N PRO A 106 -6.24 -14.40 38.11
CA PRO A 106 -6.55 -15.74 37.59
C PRO A 106 -5.31 -16.63 37.58
N ALA A 107 -5.50 -17.95 37.62
CA ALA A 107 -4.36 -18.87 37.54
C ALA A 107 -3.69 -18.74 36.17
N ARG A 108 -2.37 -18.91 36.12
CA ARG A 108 -1.57 -18.84 34.89
C ARG A 108 -2.12 -19.78 33.81
N GLU A 109 -2.46 -21.00 34.19
CA GLU A 109 -3.00 -22.04 33.31
C GLU A 109 -4.34 -21.64 32.68
N GLU A 110 -5.24 -21.00 33.46
CA GLU A 110 -6.52 -20.48 32.94
C GLU A 110 -6.31 -19.44 31.84
N TRP A 111 -5.31 -18.56 31.99
CA TRP A 111 -4.96 -17.58 30.95
C TRP A 111 -4.33 -18.23 29.73
N GLU A 112 -3.41 -19.18 29.92
CA GLU A 112 -2.76 -19.87 28.81
C GLU A 112 -3.78 -20.64 27.95
N GLU A 113 -4.72 -21.34 28.60
CA GLU A 113 -5.84 -22.04 27.95
C GLU A 113 -6.80 -21.08 27.26
N GLY A 114 -7.23 -20.03 27.96
CA GLY A 114 -8.19 -19.07 27.43
C GLY A 114 -7.66 -18.28 26.23
N LEU A 115 -6.39 -17.87 26.25
CA LEU A 115 -5.74 -17.21 25.11
C LEU A 115 -5.55 -18.20 23.95
N ALA A 116 -5.18 -19.46 24.23
CA ALA A 116 -5.08 -20.47 23.17
C ALA A 116 -6.44 -20.74 22.49
N GLU A 117 -7.53 -20.76 23.26
CA GLU A 117 -8.89 -20.87 22.72
C GLU A 117 -9.19 -19.67 21.81
N ILE A 118 -8.90 -18.44 22.25
CA ILE A 118 -9.11 -17.22 21.48
C ILE A 118 -8.32 -17.25 20.16
N GLU A 119 -7.02 -17.50 20.24
CA GLU A 119 -6.10 -17.51 19.11
C GLU A 119 -6.48 -18.57 18.06
N SER A 120 -7.03 -19.70 18.50
CA SER A 120 -7.45 -20.78 17.58
C SER A 120 -8.61 -20.38 16.66
N VAL A 121 -9.45 -19.43 17.07
CA VAL A 121 -10.64 -19.00 16.31
C VAL A 121 -10.50 -17.61 15.70
N LEU A 122 -9.55 -16.80 16.17
CA LEU A 122 -9.29 -15.45 15.65
C LEU A 122 -9.10 -15.40 14.13
N PRO A 123 -8.29 -16.28 13.49
CA PRO A 123 -8.12 -16.26 12.04
C PRO A 123 -9.43 -16.38 11.25
N GLU A 124 -10.35 -17.23 11.72
CA GLU A 124 -11.64 -17.40 11.07
C GLU A 124 -12.55 -16.19 11.28
N LEU A 125 -12.61 -15.64 12.50
CA LEU A 125 -13.38 -14.41 12.77
C LEU A 125 -12.92 -13.27 11.86
N TRP A 126 -11.62 -12.98 11.85
CA TRP A 126 -11.02 -11.91 11.07
C TRP A 126 -11.29 -12.07 9.58
N ARG A 127 -11.13 -13.29 9.06
CA ARG A 127 -11.46 -13.62 7.67
C ARG A 127 -12.93 -13.36 7.35
N LEU A 128 -13.87 -13.55 8.27
CA LEU A 128 -15.29 -13.31 8.00
C LEU A 128 -15.64 -11.82 7.99
N ILE A 129 -15.04 -11.02 8.89
CA ILE A 129 -15.47 -9.63 9.14
C ILE A 129 -14.68 -8.56 8.37
N ILE A 130 -13.46 -8.85 7.92
CA ILE A 130 -12.66 -7.88 7.17
C ILE A 130 -13.38 -7.47 5.87
N PRO A 131 -13.63 -6.18 5.61
CA PRO A 131 -14.31 -5.75 4.40
C PRO A 131 -13.49 -6.09 3.15
N SER A 132 -14.14 -6.70 2.15
CA SER A 132 -13.59 -6.80 0.80
C SER A 132 -14.11 -5.66 -0.04
N ARG A 133 -13.31 -4.60 -0.13
CA ARG A 133 -13.68 -3.38 -0.84
C ARG A 133 -13.75 -3.63 -2.33
N SER A 134 -14.61 -2.86 -3.00
CA SER A 134 -14.83 -3.03 -4.43
C SER A 134 -13.90 -2.15 -5.30
N VAL A 135 -13.19 -1.20 -4.68
CA VAL A 135 -12.15 -0.38 -5.28
C VAL A 135 -10.90 -0.42 -4.41
N GLU A 136 -9.86 -1.11 -4.89
CA GLU A 136 -8.57 -1.26 -4.21
C GLU A 136 -7.49 -1.66 -5.24
N VAL A 137 -6.31 -1.06 -5.17
CA VAL A 137 -5.12 -1.62 -5.84
C VAL A 137 -4.50 -2.71 -4.96
N ARG A 138 -4.40 -3.93 -5.48
CA ARG A 138 -3.98 -5.12 -4.74
C ARG A 138 -2.74 -5.68 -5.40
N ILE A 139 -1.58 -5.33 -4.83
CA ILE A 139 -0.29 -5.53 -5.47
C ILE A 139 0.41 -6.75 -4.89
N LEU A 140 0.76 -7.70 -5.76
CA LEU A 140 1.67 -8.81 -5.46
C LEU A 140 3.06 -8.52 -6.04
N PRO A 141 4.09 -8.33 -5.22
CA PRO A 141 5.47 -8.27 -5.67
C PRO A 141 6.00 -9.67 -5.97
N VAL A 142 6.53 -9.86 -7.18
CA VAL A 142 7.23 -11.06 -7.63
C VAL A 142 8.70 -10.69 -7.84
N ASP A 143 9.59 -11.30 -7.07
CA ASP A 143 11.03 -11.07 -7.18
C ASP A 143 11.62 -11.73 -8.44
N ALA A 144 12.79 -11.25 -8.85
CA ALA A 144 13.42 -11.67 -10.10
C ALA A 144 13.82 -13.16 -10.06
N SER A 145 14.11 -13.71 -8.88
CA SER A 145 14.45 -15.13 -8.72
C SER A 145 13.23 -16.03 -8.89
N SER A 146 12.08 -15.63 -8.35
CA SER A 146 10.80 -16.31 -8.51
C SER A 146 10.35 -16.30 -9.97
N LEU A 147 10.45 -15.16 -10.66
CA LEU A 147 10.18 -15.07 -12.10
C LEU A 147 11.14 -15.98 -12.89
N SER A 148 12.45 -15.83 -12.68
CA SER A 148 13.48 -16.60 -13.41
C SER A 148 13.24 -18.10 -13.27
N ARG A 149 12.98 -18.57 -12.05
CA ARG A 149 12.71 -19.99 -11.78
C ARG A 149 11.44 -20.48 -12.45
N ALA A 150 10.36 -19.71 -12.37
CA ALA A 150 9.10 -20.06 -13.02
C ALA A 150 9.26 -20.11 -14.54
N TYR A 151 9.96 -19.14 -15.13
CA TYR A 151 10.25 -19.15 -16.55
C TYR A 151 11.07 -20.36 -16.99
N LEU A 152 12.15 -20.68 -16.28
CA LEU A 152 13.02 -21.82 -16.59
C LEU A 152 12.34 -23.19 -16.40
N ASN A 153 11.25 -23.25 -15.63
CA ASN A 153 10.49 -24.47 -15.37
C ASN A 153 9.15 -24.54 -16.13
N ASP A 154 8.86 -23.59 -17.03
CA ASP A 154 7.56 -23.48 -17.74
C ASP A 154 6.35 -23.30 -16.80
N ASP A 155 6.56 -22.65 -15.65
CA ASP A 155 5.59 -22.50 -14.54
C ASP A 155 5.14 -21.04 -14.31
N ILE A 156 5.33 -20.13 -15.27
CA ILE A 156 4.87 -18.72 -15.14
C ILE A 156 3.37 -18.65 -14.79
N ASP A 157 2.55 -19.47 -15.46
CA ASP A 157 1.10 -19.54 -15.23
C ASP A 157 0.74 -19.88 -13.79
N PHE A 158 1.61 -20.59 -13.07
CA PHE A 158 1.37 -20.89 -11.65
C PHE A 158 1.35 -19.61 -10.83
N ILE A 159 2.35 -18.73 -10.98
CA ILE A 159 2.43 -17.47 -10.25
C ILE A 159 1.21 -16.60 -10.57
N VAL A 160 0.89 -16.46 -11.86
CA VAL A 160 -0.22 -15.65 -12.34
C VAL A 160 -1.57 -16.17 -11.82
N ARG A 161 -1.84 -17.47 -11.94
CA ARG A 161 -3.09 -18.07 -11.45
C ARG A 161 -3.21 -17.99 -9.93
N MET A 162 -2.10 -18.11 -9.19
CA MET A 162 -2.09 -17.91 -7.74
C MET A 162 -2.45 -16.46 -7.37
N ALA A 163 -1.86 -15.49 -8.06
CA ALA A 163 -2.18 -14.07 -7.87
C ALA A 163 -3.66 -13.80 -8.14
N LYS A 164 -4.18 -14.27 -9.28
CA LYS A 164 -5.58 -14.12 -9.68
C LYS A 164 -6.54 -14.80 -8.71
N ALA A 165 -6.29 -16.05 -8.35
CA ALA A 165 -7.13 -16.83 -7.45
C ALA A 165 -7.20 -16.23 -6.04
N ALA A 166 -6.13 -15.54 -5.62
CA ALA A 166 -6.11 -14.82 -4.36
C ALA A 166 -6.80 -13.46 -4.42
N GLY A 167 -7.13 -12.95 -5.62
CA GLY A 167 -7.81 -11.67 -5.81
C GLY A 167 -6.90 -10.46 -5.89
N PHE A 168 -5.60 -10.67 -6.15
CA PHE A 168 -4.71 -9.59 -6.62
C PHE A 168 -5.18 -9.10 -7.99
N ASN A 169 -4.96 -7.82 -8.28
CA ASN A 169 -5.25 -7.21 -9.58
C ASN A 169 -4.04 -6.53 -10.21
N THR A 170 -2.91 -6.49 -9.50
CA THR A 170 -1.66 -5.89 -9.95
C THR A 170 -0.47 -6.74 -9.52
N ILE A 171 0.51 -6.91 -10.41
CA ILE A 171 1.80 -7.53 -10.10
C ILE A 171 2.91 -6.50 -10.28
N PHE A 172 3.75 -6.37 -9.26
CA PHE A 172 5.04 -5.67 -9.38
C PHE A 172 6.11 -6.73 -9.61
N VAL A 173 6.70 -6.78 -10.81
CA VAL A 173 7.65 -7.84 -11.18
C VAL A 173 9.06 -7.28 -11.29
N GLU A 174 9.98 -7.74 -10.43
CA GLU A 174 11.37 -7.25 -10.47
C GLU A 174 12.02 -7.56 -11.81
N THR A 175 12.69 -6.55 -12.38
CA THR A 175 13.35 -6.70 -13.67
C THR A 175 14.85 -7.00 -13.57
N LEU A 176 15.42 -6.95 -12.38
CA LEU A 176 16.86 -7.03 -12.12
C LEU A 176 17.14 -8.05 -11.00
N ARG A 177 17.93 -9.08 -11.31
CA ARG A 177 18.39 -10.09 -10.35
C ARG A 177 19.45 -9.52 -9.41
N ASP A 178 19.65 -10.21 -8.30
CA ASP A 178 20.65 -9.83 -7.29
C ASP A 178 22.10 -9.99 -7.77
N ASP A 179 22.33 -10.70 -8.87
CA ASP A 179 23.63 -10.79 -9.56
C ASP A 179 23.83 -9.71 -10.64
N GLY A 180 22.87 -8.79 -10.80
CA GLY A 180 22.94 -7.66 -11.71
C GLY A 180 22.52 -7.97 -13.16
N TYR A 181 22.05 -9.18 -13.43
CA TYR A 181 21.50 -9.53 -14.74
C TYR A 181 20.00 -9.21 -14.83
N LEU A 182 19.56 -8.82 -16.03
CA LEU A 182 18.16 -8.54 -16.33
C LEU A 182 17.39 -9.82 -16.65
N VAL A 183 16.09 -9.81 -16.33
CA VAL A 183 15.14 -10.89 -16.66
C VAL A 183 14.41 -10.66 -17.99
N TYR A 184 14.93 -9.76 -18.82
CA TYR A 184 14.33 -9.36 -20.08
C TYR A 184 15.43 -8.96 -21.07
N ARG A 185 15.11 -8.95 -22.37
CA ARG A 185 16.05 -8.55 -23.42
C ARG A 185 16.26 -7.05 -23.40
N SER A 186 17.53 -6.64 -23.34
CA SER A 186 17.91 -5.23 -23.28
C SER A 186 19.06 -4.90 -24.22
N SER A 187 18.99 -3.71 -24.81
CA SER A 187 20.06 -3.10 -25.60
C SER A 187 21.08 -2.36 -24.72
N PHE A 188 20.76 -2.14 -23.45
CA PHE A 188 21.55 -1.34 -22.52
C PHE A 188 22.11 -2.17 -21.37
N GLY A 189 21.30 -3.05 -20.79
CA GLY A 189 21.74 -3.98 -19.75
C GLY A 189 22.14 -5.34 -20.31
N VAL A 190 22.41 -6.29 -19.41
CA VAL A 190 22.80 -7.65 -19.79
C VAL A 190 21.76 -8.63 -19.28
N GLU A 191 21.12 -9.35 -20.21
CA GLU A 191 20.17 -10.41 -19.91
C GLU A 191 20.89 -11.59 -19.22
N ALA A 192 20.20 -12.24 -18.28
CA ALA A 192 20.75 -13.40 -17.58
C ALA A 192 21.02 -14.55 -18.57
N PRO A 193 22.24 -15.10 -18.65
CA PRO A 193 22.61 -16.11 -19.66
C PRO A 193 21.75 -17.38 -19.61
N ASP A 194 21.29 -17.78 -18.43
CA ASP A 194 20.41 -18.94 -18.23
C ASP A 194 19.01 -18.71 -18.81
N LEU A 195 18.51 -17.47 -18.79
CA LEU A 195 17.24 -17.08 -19.41
C LEU A 195 17.38 -16.96 -20.93
N ALA A 196 18.45 -16.29 -21.40
CA ALA A 196 18.75 -16.14 -22.82
C ALA A 196 18.99 -17.48 -23.54
N ALA A 197 19.54 -18.47 -22.82
CA ALA A 197 19.82 -19.81 -23.33
C ALA A 197 18.94 -20.89 -22.66
N LYS A 198 17.64 -20.61 -22.46
CA LYS A 198 16.72 -21.54 -21.81
C LYS A 198 16.76 -22.94 -22.46
N HIS A 199 17.03 -23.96 -21.65
CA HIS A 199 17.21 -25.36 -22.07
C HIS A 199 18.23 -25.58 -23.21
N GLY A 200 19.23 -24.71 -23.32
CA GLY A 200 20.28 -24.79 -24.35
C GLY A 200 19.83 -24.33 -25.73
N GLN A 201 18.69 -23.65 -25.84
CA GLN A 201 18.18 -23.00 -27.04
C GLN A 201 18.03 -21.50 -26.80
N GLU A 202 17.89 -20.71 -27.86
CA GLU A 202 17.55 -19.28 -27.73
C GLU A 202 16.22 -19.18 -26.99
N GLY A 203 16.26 -18.67 -25.76
CA GLY A 203 15.10 -18.51 -24.90
C GLY A 203 14.20 -17.39 -25.40
N GLU A 204 12.89 -17.57 -25.25
CA GLU A 204 11.92 -16.47 -25.36
C GLU A 204 12.20 -15.40 -24.30
N ASP A 205 11.68 -14.19 -24.48
CA ASP A 205 11.83 -13.15 -23.48
C ASP A 205 10.98 -13.46 -22.22
N ALA A 206 11.63 -13.63 -21.07
CA ALA A 206 10.96 -14.06 -19.83
C ALA A 206 9.96 -13.03 -19.31
N LEU A 207 10.26 -11.73 -19.39
CA LEU A 207 9.32 -10.68 -19.00
C LEU A 207 8.15 -10.58 -19.98
N ALA A 208 8.39 -10.70 -21.29
CA ALA A 208 7.31 -10.71 -22.28
C ALA A 208 6.36 -11.90 -22.07
N THR A 209 6.91 -13.08 -21.78
CA THR A 209 6.15 -14.29 -21.46
C THR A 209 5.28 -14.08 -20.23
N PHE A 210 5.85 -13.48 -19.17
CA PHE A 210 5.12 -13.17 -17.94
C PHE A 210 4.00 -12.15 -18.14
N LEU A 211 4.26 -11.09 -18.92
CA LEU A 211 3.27 -10.07 -19.27
C LEU A 211 2.08 -10.68 -20.01
N ALA A 212 2.34 -11.52 -21.02
CA ALA A 212 1.28 -12.19 -21.78
C ALA A 212 0.38 -13.03 -20.86
N ALA A 213 0.97 -13.90 -20.04
CA ALA A 213 0.22 -14.73 -19.10
C ALA A 213 -0.60 -13.91 -18.10
N ALA A 214 -0.01 -12.84 -17.53
CA ALA A 214 -0.70 -11.97 -16.59
C ALA A 214 -1.88 -11.21 -17.22
N HIS A 215 -1.71 -10.72 -18.44
CA HIS A 215 -2.73 -9.99 -19.19
C HIS A 215 -3.91 -10.88 -19.60
N GLU A 216 -3.66 -12.15 -19.94
CA GLU A 216 -4.72 -13.13 -20.21
C GLU A 216 -5.66 -13.32 -19.00
N GLU A 217 -5.12 -13.23 -17.78
CA GLU A 217 -5.90 -13.30 -16.54
C GLU A 217 -6.43 -11.93 -16.06
N GLY A 218 -6.19 -10.87 -16.83
CA GLY A 218 -6.62 -9.49 -16.54
C GLY A 218 -5.91 -8.87 -15.35
N LEU A 219 -4.64 -9.22 -15.10
CA LEU A 219 -3.79 -8.60 -14.09
C LEU A 219 -2.96 -7.48 -14.71
N ALA A 220 -2.93 -6.32 -14.08
CA ALA A 220 -2.01 -5.25 -14.47
C ALA A 220 -0.58 -5.62 -14.05
N VAL A 221 0.43 -5.30 -14.86
CA VAL A 221 1.83 -5.59 -14.58
C VAL A 221 2.67 -4.33 -14.65
N PHE A 222 3.38 -4.06 -13.55
CA PHE A 222 4.30 -2.95 -13.42
C PHE A 222 5.70 -3.55 -13.27
N PRO A 223 6.59 -3.38 -14.27
CA PRO A 223 7.99 -3.71 -14.07
C PRO A 223 8.54 -2.92 -12.88
N TRP A 224 9.11 -3.65 -11.93
CA TRP A 224 9.74 -3.11 -10.74
C TRP A 224 11.24 -2.93 -11.03
N VAL A 225 11.59 -1.66 -11.27
CA VAL A 225 12.94 -1.19 -11.56
C VAL A 225 13.61 -0.73 -10.26
N LYS A 226 14.66 -1.44 -9.86
CA LYS A 226 15.54 -1.04 -8.73
C LYS A 226 16.54 -0.01 -9.25
N LEU A 227 16.18 1.28 -9.23
CA LEU A 227 16.81 2.31 -10.08
C LEU A 227 18.30 2.50 -9.85
N LEU A 228 18.75 2.66 -8.59
CA LEU A 228 20.19 2.86 -8.28
C LEU A 228 20.88 1.62 -7.72
N PHE A 229 20.16 0.51 -7.59
CA PHE A 229 20.70 -0.79 -7.21
C PHE A 229 21.44 -1.42 -8.39
N ALA A 230 22.60 -2.02 -8.14
CA ALA A 230 23.31 -2.83 -9.13
C ALA A 230 23.22 -4.33 -8.78
N THR A 231 23.67 -4.72 -7.59
CA THR A 231 23.72 -6.13 -7.14
C THR A 231 23.52 -6.25 -5.63
N ALA A 232 23.28 -7.48 -5.15
CA ALA A 232 23.20 -7.86 -3.74
C ALA A 232 24.05 -9.09 -3.37
N ASN A 233 24.99 -9.49 -4.23
CA ASN A 233 25.85 -10.65 -4.01
C ASN A 233 27.32 -10.29 -3.72
N GLY A 234 27.64 -9.00 -3.63
CA GLY A 234 28.99 -8.49 -3.32
C GLY A 234 29.88 -8.30 -4.54
N GLU A 235 29.40 -8.68 -5.72
CA GLU A 235 30.09 -8.51 -6.99
C GLU A 235 29.59 -7.28 -7.73
N LEU A 236 30.39 -6.73 -8.65
CA LEU A 236 29.99 -5.57 -9.45
C LEU A 236 28.83 -5.87 -10.41
N GLY A 237 28.63 -7.15 -10.77
CA GLY A 237 27.67 -7.55 -11.80
C GLY A 237 28.11 -7.14 -13.21
N PRO A 238 27.30 -7.42 -14.24
CA PRO A 238 27.74 -7.35 -15.63
C PRO A 238 27.97 -5.92 -16.14
N VAL A 239 27.25 -4.93 -15.60
CA VAL A 239 27.36 -3.53 -16.03
C VAL A 239 28.55 -2.84 -15.35
N LEU A 240 28.63 -2.86 -14.01
CA LEU A 240 29.73 -2.18 -13.30
C LEU A 240 31.07 -2.89 -13.48
N SER A 241 31.12 -4.18 -13.86
CA SER A 241 32.39 -4.82 -14.24
C SER A 241 33.00 -4.20 -15.50
N GLN A 242 32.17 -3.67 -16.41
CA GLN A 242 32.63 -2.97 -17.62
C GLN A 242 32.88 -1.47 -17.36
N HIS A 243 32.15 -0.91 -16.40
CA HIS A 243 32.22 0.51 -16.03
C HIS A 243 32.38 0.67 -14.51
N PRO A 244 33.52 0.28 -13.91
CA PRO A 244 33.70 0.35 -12.46
C PRO A 244 33.64 1.79 -11.92
N GLU A 245 33.95 2.79 -12.75
CA GLU A 245 33.84 4.21 -12.42
C GLU A 245 32.39 4.69 -12.23
N TRP A 246 31.40 3.87 -12.59
CA TRP A 246 29.98 4.17 -12.39
C TRP A 246 29.47 3.78 -11.00
N ALA A 247 30.27 3.06 -10.21
CA ALA A 247 29.85 2.60 -8.90
C ALA A 247 29.80 3.75 -7.87
N ALA A 248 28.84 3.69 -6.95
CA ALA A 248 28.81 4.57 -5.79
C ALA A 248 29.96 4.20 -4.84
N VAL A 249 30.77 5.20 -4.49
CA VAL A 249 31.92 5.02 -3.59
C VAL A 249 31.55 5.50 -2.20
N ALA A 250 31.85 4.66 -1.20
CA ALA A 250 31.65 4.97 0.21
C ALA A 250 32.72 5.95 0.72
N SER A 251 32.45 6.53 1.88
CA SER A 251 33.31 7.54 2.52
C SER A 251 34.70 7.03 2.98
N ASP A 252 34.98 5.74 2.85
CA ASP A 252 36.32 5.14 3.03
C ASP A 252 37.07 4.94 1.70
N GLY A 253 36.49 5.40 0.59
CA GLY A 253 37.04 5.33 -0.75
C GLY A 253 36.82 3.99 -1.46
N LYS A 254 36.04 3.06 -0.88
CA LYS A 254 35.79 1.74 -1.47
C LYS A 254 34.41 1.64 -2.09
N ILE A 255 34.29 0.77 -3.10
CA ILE A 255 32.99 0.20 -3.48
C ILE A 255 32.63 -0.79 -2.37
N PRO A 256 31.47 -0.65 -1.71
CA PRO A 256 31.26 -1.30 -0.43
C PRO A 256 31.16 -2.83 -0.54
N THR A 257 31.72 -3.49 0.47
CA THR A 257 31.21 -4.75 1.01
C THR A 257 30.37 -4.43 2.25
N THR A 258 29.14 -3.96 2.04
CA THR A 258 28.19 -3.66 3.14
C THR A 258 27.80 -4.92 3.92
N PRO A 259 27.11 -4.84 5.08
CA PRO A 259 26.57 -6.01 5.78
C PRO A 259 25.64 -6.89 4.92
N TYR A 260 25.15 -6.35 3.80
CA TYR A 260 24.24 -7.02 2.86
C TYR A 260 24.83 -7.16 1.45
N ASN A 261 26.13 -6.92 1.27
CA ASN A 261 26.83 -7.09 -0.01
C ASN A 261 26.18 -6.34 -1.20
N LEU A 262 25.55 -5.19 -0.93
CA LEU A 262 24.89 -4.38 -1.96
C LEU A 262 25.89 -3.49 -2.71
N VAL A 263 25.82 -3.51 -4.04
CA VAL A 263 26.54 -2.58 -4.93
C VAL A 263 25.53 -1.66 -5.62
N TRP A 264 25.91 -0.40 -5.81
CA TRP A 264 25.01 0.65 -6.27
C TRP A 264 25.66 1.51 -7.35
N PHE A 265 24.84 2.09 -8.22
CA PHE A 265 25.26 3.07 -9.20
C PHE A 265 25.40 4.46 -8.58
N ASN A 266 26.34 5.26 -9.08
CA ASN A 266 26.48 6.67 -8.75
C ASN A 266 25.45 7.52 -9.52
N PRO A 267 24.45 8.13 -8.86
CA PRO A 267 23.41 8.93 -9.54
C PRO A 267 23.93 10.21 -10.19
N ALA A 268 25.12 10.69 -9.82
CA ALA A 268 25.74 11.89 -10.42
C ALA A 268 26.46 11.57 -11.75
N HIS A 269 26.94 10.33 -11.94
CA HIS A 269 27.76 9.99 -13.10
C HIS A 269 26.93 10.04 -14.41
N PRO A 270 27.37 10.77 -15.45
CA PRO A 270 26.57 10.98 -16.66
C PRO A 270 26.25 9.68 -17.39
N GLY A 271 27.19 8.73 -17.44
CA GLY A 271 26.99 7.41 -18.04
C GLY A 271 25.91 6.59 -17.33
N VAL A 272 25.87 6.63 -16.00
CA VAL A 272 24.79 5.99 -15.20
C VAL A 272 23.45 6.61 -15.53
N ARG A 273 23.39 7.95 -15.55
CA ARG A 273 22.15 8.68 -15.79
C ARG A 273 21.58 8.36 -17.18
N GLU A 274 22.45 8.25 -18.18
CA GLU A 274 22.06 7.83 -19.53
C GLU A 274 21.60 6.37 -19.58
N PHE A 275 22.40 5.45 -19.04
CA PHE A 275 22.08 4.02 -18.97
C PHE A 275 20.72 3.77 -18.31
N LEU A 276 20.50 4.29 -17.09
CA LEU A 276 19.25 4.05 -16.35
C LEU A 276 18.04 4.69 -17.03
N THR A 277 18.20 5.89 -17.62
CA THR A 277 17.12 6.54 -18.38
C THR A 277 16.73 5.71 -19.59
N ASN A 278 17.72 5.23 -20.35
CA ASN A 278 17.48 4.48 -21.57
C ASN A 278 16.90 3.09 -21.28
N SER A 279 17.38 2.39 -20.25
CA SER A 279 16.84 1.09 -19.81
C SER A 279 15.37 1.19 -19.39
N ALA A 280 15.00 2.23 -18.63
CA ALA A 280 13.60 2.45 -18.24
C ALA A 280 12.71 2.83 -19.44
N ALA A 281 13.23 3.64 -20.37
CA ALA A 281 12.51 3.97 -21.61
C ALA A 281 12.35 2.76 -22.54
N GLU A 282 13.32 1.84 -22.56
CA GLU A 282 13.26 0.59 -23.33
C GLU A 282 12.08 -0.30 -22.86
N LEU A 283 11.91 -0.45 -21.53
CA LEU A 283 10.76 -1.16 -20.97
C LEU A 283 9.44 -0.57 -21.45
N ALA A 284 9.30 0.76 -21.38
CA ALA A 284 8.09 1.45 -21.82
C ALA A 284 7.87 1.35 -23.34
N ALA A 285 8.93 1.36 -24.15
CA ALA A 285 8.83 1.29 -25.60
C ALA A 285 8.48 -0.11 -26.11
N ASN A 286 9.09 -1.16 -25.52
CA ASN A 286 9.10 -2.49 -26.11
C ASN A 286 8.07 -3.45 -25.49
N TYR A 287 7.58 -3.16 -24.29
CA TYR A 287 6.69 -4.07 -23.56
C TYR A 287 5.30 -3.45 -23.35
N PRO A 288 4.22 -4.25 -23.42
CA PRO A 288 2.87 -3.80 -23.09
C PRO A 288 2.68 -3.69 -21.58
N ILE A 289 3.33 -2.70 -20.94
CA ILE A 289 3.25 -2.51 -19.49
C ILE A 289 2.08 -1.61 -19.10
N ASP A 290 1.55 -1.79 -17.88
CA ASP A 290 0.41 -1.02 -17.36
C ASP A 290 0.83 0.12 -16.42
N GLY A 291 2.09 0.11 -16.00
CA GLY A 291 2.71 1.07 -15.10
C GLY A 291 4.18 0.75 -14.89
N VAL A 292 4.88 1.59 -14.13
CA VAL A 292 6.27 1.32 -13.70
C VAL A 292 6.37 1.52 -12.20
N GLN A 293 6.96 0.55 -11.50
CA GLN A 293 7.34 0.68 -10.10
C GLN A 293 8.82 1.05 -10.01
N LEU A 294 9.13 2.24 -9.50
CA LEU A 294 10.47 2.72 -9.25
C LEU A 294 10.81 2.57 -7.76
N ASP A 295 11.78 1.72 -7.48
CA ASP A 295 12.28 1.45 -6.12
C ASP A 295 13.78 1.75 -6.09
N TYR A 296 14.39 1.73 -4.90
CA TYR A 296 15.82 2.05 -4.72
C TYR A 296 16.20 3.41 -5.34
N VAL A 297 15.25 4.36 -5.38
CA VAL A 297 15.48 5.75 -5.83
C VAL A 297 16.13 6.52 -4.69
N ARG A 298 17.35 6.14 -4.30
CA ARG A 298 18.05 6.63 -3.11
C ARG A 298 19.53 6.30 -3.12
N TYR A 299 20.28 6.87 -2.18
CA TYR A 299 21.62 6.40 -1.86
C TYR A 299 21.61 5.15 -0.95
N PRO A 300 22.72 4.42 -0.89
CA PRO A 300 22.83 3.17 -0.13
C PRO A 300 22.94 3.38 1.38
N ASN A 301 22.80 4.61 1.86
CA ASN A 301 22.76 4.92 3.28
C ASN A 301 21.72 4.03 3.98
N GLN A 302 22.04 3.63 5.20
CA GLN A 302 21.16 2.80 6.02
C GLN A 302 21.11 3.38 7.43
N TYR A 303 19.92 3.32 8.02
CA TYR A 303 19.76 3.73 9.41
C TYR A 303 20.56 2.81 10.33
N GLY A 304 21.33 3.40 11.25
CA GLY A 304 22.18 2.66 12.19
C GLY A 304 23.50 2.13 11.61
N VAL A 305 23.82 2.40 10.35
CA VAL A 305 25.11 2.08 9.73
C VAL A 305 25.81 3.37 9.33
N ASP A 306 26.95 3.69 9.97
CA ASP A 306 27.70 4.93 9.71
C ASP A 306 28.56 4.82 8.43
N THR A 307 27.95 4.47 7.31
CA THR A 307 28.57 4.48 5.97
C THR A 307 27.83 5.47 5.08
N ASP A 308 28.55 6.51 4.66
CA ASP A 308 28.04 7.56 3.76
C ASP A 308 28.62 7.40 2.33
N TYR A 309 27.94 7.95 1.32
CA TYR A 309 28.16 7.64 -0.10
C TYR A 309 28.27 8.87 -1.01
N SER A 310 28.76 8.64 -2.24
CA SER A 310 29.07 9.64 -3.31
C SER A 310 30.43 10.32 -3.15
N TYR A 311 31.42 9.58 -2.64
CA TYR A 311 32.78 10.10 -2.45
C TYR A 311 33.72 9.75 -3.61
N ASP A 312 33.17 9.38 -4.76
CA ASP A 312 33.93 9.21 -6.00
C ASP A 312 34.46 10.56 -6.51
N ASP A 313 35.58 10.51 -7.23
CA ASP A 313 36.27 11.72 -7.68
C ASP A 313 35.39 12.60 -8.60
N TYR A 314 34.55 11.99 -9.44
CA TYR A 314 33.64 12.74 -10.31
C TYR A 314 32.67 13.60 -9.48
N THR A 315 31.98 12.99 -8.52
CA THR A 315 31.01 13.71 -7.68
C THR A 315 31.70 14.75 -6.80
N VAL A 316 32.85 14.42 -6.22
CA VAL A 316 33.63 15.34 -5.39
C VAL A 316 34.03 16.59 -6.17
N GLU A 317 34.53 16.44 -7.40
CA GLU A 317 34.92 17.59 -8.22
C GLU A 317 33.71 18.45 -8.62
N GLN A 318 32.54 17.85 -8.89
CA GLN A 318 31.30 18.63 -9.13
C GLN A 318 30.95 19.54 -7.94
N VAL A 319 31.05 19.01 -6.72
CA VAL A 319 30.73 19.77 -5.49
C VAL A 319 31.75 20.88 -5.26
N LYS A 320 33.04 20.60 -5.46
CA LYS A 320 34.11 21.60 -5.36
C LYS A 320 33.88 22.75 -6.35
N MET A 321 33.44 22.44 -7.57
CA MET A 321 33.12 23.44 -8.59
C MET A 321 31.88 24.27 -8.24
N LEU A 322 30.81 23.64 -7.74
CA LEU A 322 29.52 24.30 -7.47
C LEU A 322 29.50 25.08 -6.15
N TYR A 323 30.14 24.54 -5.11
CA TYR A 323 30.02 25.03 -3.73
C TYR A 323 31.35 25.46 -3.11
N GLY A 324 32.49 25.19 -3.75
CA GLY A 324 33.80 25.68 -3.31
C GLY A 324 34.43 24.92 -2.13
N PHE A 325 33.92 23.75 -1.76
CA PHE A 325 34.49 22.90 -0.70
C PHE A 325 34.63 21.43 -1.13
N ASP A 326 35.53 20.71 -0.47
CA ASP A 326 35.67 19.25 -0.65
C ASP A 326 34.80 18.50 0.39
N PRO A 327 33.77 17.75 -0.03
CA PRO A 327 32.87 17.04 0.89
C PRO A 327 33.59 16.00 1.75
N ARG A 328 34.78 15.52 1.36
CA ARG A 328 35.60 14.58 2.16
C ARG A 328 36.16 15.21 3.43
N THR A 329 36.21 16.53 3.50
CA THR A 329 36.72 17.27 4.67
C THR A 329 35.65 17.57 5.72
N LEU A 330 34.38 17.33 5.40
CA LEU A 330 33.27 17.65 6.30
C LEU A 330 33.22 16.66 7.48
N PRO A 331 32.87 17.13 8.69
CA PRO A 331 32.58 16.23 9.80
C PRO A 331 31.34 15.41 9.46
N ARG A 332 31.48 14.08 9.51
CA ARG A 332 30.39 13.15 9.19
C ARG A 332 29.46 13.02 10.40
N PRO A 333 28.16 13.35 10.27
CA PRO A 333 27.19 13.04 11.31
C PRO A 333 27.02 11.52 11.40
N ARG A 334 26.73 11.01 12.60
CA ARG A 334 26.29 9.61 12.75
C ARG A 334 24.90 9.49 12.13
N LEU A 335 24.73 8.54 11.21
CA LEU A 335 23.45 8.39 10.49
C LEU A 335 22.32 7.97 11.44
N GLY A 336 22.65 7.29 12.54
CA GLY A 336 21.70 7.00 13.63
C GLY A 336 21.18 8.26 14.33
N ASP A 337 22.00 9.30 14.49
CA ASP A 337 21.58 10.57 15.12
C ASP A 337 20.61 11.34 14.19
N MET A 338 20.80 11.23 12.87
CA MET A 338 19.98 11.91 11.84
C MET A 338 18.57 11.32 11.66
N GLY A 339 18.34 10.08 12.04
CA GLY A 339 16.98 9.50 12.03
C GLY A 339 16.28 9.54 13.38
N SER A 340 16.80 10.30 14.36
CA SER A 340 16.17 10.48 15.67
C SER A 340 15.07 11.56 15.66
N ALA A 341 14.10 11.48 16.57
CA ALA A 341 12.94 12.40 16.58
C ALA A 341 13.29 13.87 16.84
N GLY A 342 14.45 14.11 17.46
CA GLY A 342 14.97 15.45 17.73
C GLY A 342 15.74 16.07 16.57
N TYR A 343 16.14 15.28 15.57
CA TYR A 343 16.97 15.76 14.48
C TYR A 343 16.25 16.79 13.62
N ARG A 344 16.93 17.89 13.31
CA ARG A 344 16.51 18.85 12.29
C ARG A 344 17.61 18.95 11.25
N VAL A 345 17.23 18.99 9.97
CA VAL A 345 18.19 19.17 8.86
C VAL A 345 19.07 20.41 9.08
N GLY A 346 18.48 21.47 9.65
CA GLY A 346 19.17 22.72 9.99
C GLY A 346 20.24 22.60 11.09
N ASP A 347 20.33 21.49 11.81
CA ASP A 347 21.35 21.27 12.85
C ASP A 347 22.72 20.94 12.25
N LEU A 348 22.78 20.58 10.97
CA LEU A 348 24.03 20.29 10.27
C LEU A 348 24.77 21.58 9.90
N PRO A 349 26.12 21.57 9.84
CA PRO A 349 26.88 22.67 9.25
C PRO A 349 26.38 23.00 7.83
N GLN A 350 26.39 24.27 7.45
CA GLN A 350 25.88 24.73 6.14
C GLN A 350 26.42 23.91 4.97
N ALA A 351 27.74 23.68 4.91
CA ALA A 351 28.36 22.89 3.85
C ALA A 351 27.84 21.43 3.80
N MET A 352 27.46 20.85 4.93
CA MET A 352 26.84 19.51 4.97
C MET A 352 25.39 19.55 4.49
N GLN A 353 24.64 20.62 4.79
CA GLN A 353 23.31 20.83 4.23
C GLN A 353 23.37 20.99 2.70
N GLU A 354 24.32 21.78 2.18
CA GLU A 354 24.57 21.93 0.75
C GLU A 354 24.97 20.62 0.08
N TRP A 355 25.81 19.81 0.74
CA TRP A 355 26.19 18.48 0.26
C TRP A 355 24.98 17.53 0.19
N ASN A 356 24.12 17.52 1.22
CA ASN A 356 22.88 16.74 1.19
C ASN A 356 21.91 17.22 0.11
N ALA A 357 21.74 18.54 -0.04
CA ALA A 357 20.89 19.11 -1.07
C ALA A 357 21.35 18.74 -2.49
N TYR A 358 22.65 18.75 -2.75
CA TYR A 358 23.21 18.27 -4.02
C TYR A 358 22.85 16.79 -4.27
N ARG A 359 23.04 15.92 -3.27
CA ARG A 359 22.74 14.49 -3.38
C ARG A 359 21.26 14.21 -3.60
N GLU A 360 20.40 14.89 -2.84
CA GLU A 360 18.94 14.85 -3.04
C GLU A 360 18.55 15.28 -4.46
N GLU A 361 19.18 16.32 -5.00
CA GLU A 361 18.90 16.77 -6.37
C GLU A 361 19.44 15.79 -7.43
N MET A 362 20.58 15.13 -7.21
CA MET A 362 21.07 14.11 -8.15
C MET A 362 20.10 12.95 -8.29
N VAL A 363 19.51 12.49 -7.18
CA VAL A 363 18.46 11.47 -7.17
C VAL A 363 17.16 12.00 -7.80
N SER A 364 16.71 13.18 -7.39
CA SER A 364 15.43 13.76 -7.83
C SER A 364 15.42 14.11 -9.31
N SER A 365 16.50 14.69 -9.82
CA SER A 365 16.65 15.00 -11.25
C SER A 365 16.81 13.75 -12.11
N LEU A 366 17.46 12.69 -11.59
CA LEU A 366 17.53 11.39 -12.29
C LEU A 366 16.13 10.79 -12.41
N LEU A 367 15.36 10.76 -11.31
CA LEU A 367 13.98 10.31 -11.34
C LEU A 367 13.16 11.11 -12.36
N GLY A 368 13.29 12.44 -12.36
CA GLY A 368 12.64 13.30 -13.35
C GLY A 368 13.00 12.95 -14.80
N ARG A 369 14.29 12.69 -15.08
CA ARG A 369 14.76 12.29 -16.40
C ARG A 369 14.18 10.93 -16.83
N VAL A 370 14.16 9.95 -15.91
CA VAL A 370 13.60 8.62 -16.14
C VAL A 370 12.10 8.68 -16.41
N VAL A 371 11.33 9.37 -15.56
CA VAL A 371 9.87 9.52 -15.72
C VAL A 371 9.53 10.22 -17.02
N LYS A 372 10.26 11.29 -17.35
CA LYS A 372 10.09 11.99 -18.63
C LYS A 372 10.32 11.05 -19.81
N ALA A 373 11.41 10.27 -19.80
CA ALA A 373 11.72 9.34 -20.89
C ALA A 373 10.69 8.22 -21.01
N ILE A 374 10.16 7.70 -19.89
CA ILE A 374 9.04 6.76 -19.89
C ILE A 374 7.81 7.39 -20.56
N HIS A 375 7.42 8.60 -20.15
CA HIS A 375 6.24 9.29 -20.70
C HIS A 375 6.40 9.73 -22.16
N GLU A 376 7.63 9.96 -22.64
CA GLU A 376 7.90 10.17 -24.07
C GLU A 376 7.59 8.91 -24.90
N LYS A 377 7.69 7.71 -24.31
CA LYS A 377 7.33 6.43 -24.97
C LYS A 377 5.87 6.05 -24.74
N ARG A 378 5.37 6.22 -23.52
CA ARG A 378 3.97 5.95 -23.13
C ARG A 378 3.41 7.10 -22.28
N PRO A 379 2.81 8.12 -22.92
CA PRO A 379 2.24 9.26 -22.22
C PRO A 379 1.18 8.86 -21.20
N GLY A 380 1.27 9.42 -19.99
CA GLY A 380 0.28 9.21 -18.93
C GLY A 380 0.30 7.83 -18.27
N ILE A 381 1.27 6.95 -18.60
CA ILE A 381 1.38 5.66 -17.91
C ILE A 381 1.64 5.88 -16.42
N PRO A 382 0.94 5.16 -15.51
CA PRO A 382 1.14 5.27 -14.08
C PRO A 382 2.60 5.04 -13.65
N ILE A 383 3.13 5.98 -12.86
CA ILE A 383 4.41 5.82 -12.16
C ILE A 383 4.13 5.62 -10.68
N SER A 384 4.67 4.54 -10.12
CA SER A 384 4.71 4.32 -8.69
C SER A 384 6.13 4.43 -8.15
N VAL A 385 6.29 5.00 -6.96
CA VAL A 385 7.59 5.13 -6.29
C VAL A 385 7.47 4.62 -4.84
N ALA A 386 8.50 3.93 -4.36
CA ALA A 386 8.55 3.40 -2.99
C ALA A 386 9.44 4.25 -2.06
N PRO A 387 8.87 5.22 -1.30
CA PRO A 387 9.63 5.97 -0.30
C PRO A 387 9.85 5.17 0.98
N LEU A 388 11.00 5.39 1.63
CA LEU A 388 11.20 5.00 3.02
C LEU A 388 10.34 5.86 3.95
N VAL A 389 9.93 5.24 5.05
CA VAL A 389 9.11 5.84 6.11
C VAL A 389 9.69 5.49 7.47
N ALA A 390 9.17 6.08 8.53
CA ALA A 390 9.76 6.01 9.86
C ALA A 390 9.36 4.77 10.65
N ASN A 391 9.66 3.57 10.16
CA ASN A 391 9.28 2.31 10.82
C ASN A 391 9.68 2.26 12.31
N TRP A 392 10.82 2.85 12.66
CA TRP A 392 11.38 2.87 14.03
C TRP A 392 11.20 4.20 14.79
N GLY A 393 10.31 5.08 14.32
CA GLY A 393 10.12 6.43 14.87
C GLY A 393 11.10 7.45 14.28
N GLY A 394 11.20 8.65 14.84
CA GLY A 394 12.15 9.65 14.35
C GLY A 394 11.67 10.57 13.21
N GLY A 395 10.50 10.29 12.65
CA GLY A 395 9.80 11.16 11.69
C GLY A 395 9.95 10.68 10.24
N THR A 396 8.84 10.65 9.51
CA THR A 396 8.73 10.08 8.16
C THR A 396 9.70 10.73 7.17
N LEU A 397 9.74 12.07 7.11
CA LEU A 397 10.67 12.80 6.22
C LEU A 397 12.13 12.72 6.68
N PRO A 398 12.48 12.95 7.96
CA PRO A 398 13.86 12.75 8.43
C PRO A 398 14.46 11.41 8.01
N GLN A 399 13.72 10.30 8.17
CA GLN A 399 14.20 8.98 7.75
C GLN A 399 14.39 8.85 6.23
N ALA A 400 13.50 9.43 5.43
CA ALA A 400 13.65 9.45 3.98
C ALA A 400 14.89 10.29 3.57
N LEU A 401 15.16 11.41 4.25
CA LEU A 401 16.29 12.28 3.95
C LEU A 401 17.65 11.69 4.36
N VAL A 402 17.70 10.77 5.33
CA VAL A 402 18.94 10.00 5.65
C VAL A 402 19.49 9.25 4.44
N VAL A 403 18.61 8.85 3.51
CA VAL A 403 18.95 8.17 2.25
C VAL A 403 18.76 9.08 1.03
N HIS A 404 18.58 10.38 1.26
CA HIS A 404 18.38 11.43 0.26
C HIS A 404 17.13 11.22 -0.63
N GLN A 405 16.09 10.61 -0.07
CA GLN A 405 14.77 10.54 -0.69
C GLN A 405 13.92 11.77 -0.36
N ASN A 406 14.03 12.81 -1.18
CA ASN A 406 13.18 13.99 -1.09
C ASN A 406 11.87 13.80 -1.89
N TRP A 407 11.07 12.81 -1.47
CA TRP A 407 9.85 12.44 -2.18
C TRP A 407 8.74 13.52 -2.20
N PRO A 408 8.63 14.47 -1.25
CA PRO A 408 7.69 15.59 -1.42
C PRO A 408 7.98 16.42 -2.67
N VAL A 409 9.26 16.70 -2.96
CA VAL A 409 9.67 17.40 -4.18
C VAL A 409 9.32 16.58 -5.43
N TRP A 410 9.37 15.24 -5.35
CA TRP A 410 8.96 14.39 -6.47
C TRP A 410 7.47 14.54 -6.78
N LEU A 411 6.63 14.68 -5.75
CA LEU A 411 5.21 14.98 -5.94
C LEU A 411 4.99 16.39 -6.51
N GLU A 412 5.71 17.39 -6.01
CA GLU A 412 5.67 18.76 -6.55
C GLU A 412 6.04 18.78 -8.05
N ARG A 413 6.98 17.93 -8.46
CA ARG A 413 7.42 17.75 -9.84
C ARG A 413 6.58 16.77 -10.67
N HIS A 414 5.44 16.29 -10.15
CA HIS A 414 4.54 15.36 -10.85
C HIS A 414 5.20 14.02 -11.27
N LEU A 415 6.13 13.51 -10.46
CA LEU A 415 6.93 12.32 -10.83
C LEU A 415 6.29 10.98 -10.41
N ALA A 416 5.21 11.00 -9.63
CA ALA A 416 4.54 9.80 -9.16
C ALA A 416 3.02 10.00 -9.07
N LEU A 417 2.26 9.02 -9.57
CA LEU A 417 0.82 8.91 -9.33
C LEU A 417 0.53 8.10 -8.06
N LEU A 418 1.36 7.09 -7.76
CA LEU A 418 1.20 6.20 -6.61
C LEU A 418 2.45 6.18 -5.74
N LEU A 419 2.32 6.53 -4.46
CA LEU A 419 3.34 6.22 -3.46
C LEU A 419 3.07 4.83 -2.86
N SER A 420 4.11 4.00 -2.82
CA SER A 420 4.08 2.71 -2.12
C SER A 420 5.08 2.70 -0.95
N PRO A 421 4.78 3.42 0.15
CA PRO A 421 5.72 3.57 1.27
C PRO A 421 6.06 2.23 1.93
N LEU A 422 7.31 2.07 2.35
CA LEU A 422 7.85 0.82 2.90
C LEU A 422 7.56 0.67 4.41
N THR A 423 6.30 0.41 4.78
CA THR A 423 5.82 0.26 6.17
C THR A 423 6.09 -1.14 6.75
N TYR A 424 7.35 -1.55 6.82
CA TYR A 424 7.77 -2.90 7.23
C TYR A 424 7.98 -3.01 8.74
N SER A 425 6.92 -2.84 9.53
CA SER A 425 6.97 -2.94 11.00
C SER A 425 6.34 -4.20 11.58
N GLY A 426 5.31 -4.77 10.92
CA GLY A 426 4.48 -5.81 11.52
C GLY A 426 3.58 -5.31 12.67
N ASP A 427 3.54 -4.00 12.89
CA ASP A 427 2.72 -3.35 13.92
C ASP A 427 1.69 -2.43 13.24
N PRO A 428 0.39 -2.76 13.31
CA PRO A 428 -0.68 -1.96 12.72
C PRO A 428 -0.68 -0.48 13.17
N ARG A 429 -0.17 -0.17 14.37
CA ARG A 429 -0.08 1.21 14.88
C ARG A 429 0.99 2.02 14.14
N VAL A 430 2.09 1.37 13.77
CA VAL A 430 3.14 2.00 12.95
C VAL A 430 2.63 2.22 11.54
N VAL A 431 1.94 1.23 10.95
CA VAL A 431 1.27 1.39 9.64
C VAL A 431 0.29 2.56 9.68
N GLN A 432 -0.54 2.67 10.73
CA GLN A 432 -1.51 3.75 10.88
C GLN A 432 -0.83 5.12 10.92
N ARG A 433 0.22 5.24 11.74
CA ARG A 433 0.99 6.49 11.87
C ARG A 433 1.63 6.90 10.55
N GLU A 434 2.36 5.99 9.90
CA GLU A 434 3.08 6.32 8.66
C GLU A 434 2.12 6.54 7.50
N LEU A 435 1.02 5.80 7.40
CA LEU A 435 -0.01 6.06 6.40
C LEU A 435 -0.60 7.47 6.58
N GLY A 436 -0.97 7.85 7.81
CA GLY A 436 -1.47 9.19 8.11
C GLY A 436 -0.47 10.29 7.72
N ASN A 437 0.79 10.14 8.14
CA ASN A 437 1.85 11.09 7.79
C ASN A 437 2.06 11.21 6.28
N VAL A 438 2.11 10.09 5.55
CA VAL A 438 2.33 10.09 4.11
C VAL A 438 1.12 10.69 3.37
N VAL A 439 -0.11 10.37 3.78
CA VAL A 439 -1.32 10.96 3.18
C VAL A 439 -1.36 12.47 3.40
N GLU A 440 -1.04 12.94 4.60
CA GLU A 440 -0.97 14.37 4.93
C GLU A 440 0.08 15.10 4.07
N LEU A 441 1.31 14.57 4.04
CA LEU A 441 2.42 15.13 3.27
C LEU A 441 2.19 15.07 1.75
N ALA A 442 1.57 14.00 1.25
CA ALA A 442 1.18 13.91 -0.15
C ALA A 442 0.12 14.98 -0.49
N ALA A 443 -0.76 15.31 0.46
CA ALA A 443 -1.78 16.36 0.34
C ALA A 443 -2.55 16.28 -1.00
N GLY A 444 -2.98 15.07 -1.34
CA GLY A 444 -3.76 14.76 -2.54
C GLY A 444 -2.99 14.82 -3.86
N ARG A 445 -1.66 14.93 -3.87
CA ARG A 445 -0.85 14.95 -5.10
C ARG A 445 -0.57 13.56 -5.70
N ALA A 446 -0.66 12.53 -4.87
CA ALA A 446 -0.54 11.12 -5.25
C ALA A 446 -1.49 10.26 -4.42
N MET A 447 -1.83 9.10 -4.97
CA MET A 447 -2.46 8.04 -4.22
C MET A 447 -1.44 7.32 -3.34
N VAL A 448 -1.89 6.64 -2.28
CA VAL A 448 -1.00 5.93 -1.35
C VAL A 448 -1.44 4.48 -1.21
N ALA A 449 -0.52 3.54 -1.45
CA ALA A 449 -0.71 2.11 -1.24
C ALA A 449 0.50 1.52 -0.48
N PRO A 450 0.49 1.53 0.86
CA PRO A 450 1.64 1.11 1.67
C PRO A 450 2.02 -0.35 1.43
N SER A 451 3.30 -0.65 1.63
CA SER A 451 3.87 -1.99 1.53
C SER A 451 3.87 -2.67 2.90
N LEU A 452 3.16 -3.79 3.00
CA LEU A 452 3.00 -4.60 4.21
C LEU A 452 3.94 -5.80 4.13
N SER A 453 4.75 -6.04 5.16
CA SER A 453 5.76 -7.11 5.16
C SER A 453 5.22 -8.40 5.76
N ILE A 454 5.11 -9.45 4.95
CA ILE A 454 4.69 -10.79 5.39
C ILE A 454 5.63 -11.34 6.46
N GLN A 455 6.93 -11.09 6.33
CA GLN A 455 7.91 -11.54 7.33
C GLN A 455 7.71 -10.86 8.67
N GLN A 456 7.40 -9.56 8.68
CA GLN A 456 7.21 -8.82 9.94
C GLN A 456 5.88 -9.17 10.61
N VAL A 457 4.80 -9.35 9.86
CA VAL A 457 3.53 -9.81 10.44
C VAL A 457 3.62 -11.25 10.96
N ASP A 458 4.41 -12.11 10.32
CA ASP A 458 4.71 -13.46 10.83
C ASP A 458 5.45 -13.41 12.17
N ILE A 459 6.43 -12.51 12.30
CA ILE A 459 7.15 -12.29 13.56
C ILE A 459 6.20 -11.75 14.63
N ALA A 460 5.33 -10.80 14.28
CA ALA A 460 4.39 -10.16 15.21
C ALA A 460 3.20 -11.07 15.63
N GLY A 461 2.81 -12.02 14.80
CA GLY A 461 1.67 -12.90 15.06
C GLY A 461 1.84 -13.80 16.28
N GLU A 462 3.07 -14.20 16.62
CA GLU A 462 3.39 -15.08 17.76
C GLU A 462 2.55 -16.38 17.84
N GLY A 463 2.25 -17.02 16.72
CA GLY A 463 1.58 -18.34 16.71
C GLY A 463 1.04 -18.78 15.34
N PRO A 464 0.62 -20.05 15.19
CA PRO A 464 0.10 -20.57 13.92
C PRO A 464 -1.14 -19.79 13.45
N GLY A 465 -1.15 -19.31 12.20
CA GLY A 465 -2.27 -18.56 11.64
C GLY A 465 -2.42 -17.12 12.13
N LEU A 466 -1.68 -16.70 13.17
CA LEU A 466 -1.78 -15.35 13.72
C LEU A 466 -1.03 -14.32 12.86
N GLY A 467 -0.02 -14.72 12.08
CA GLY A 467 0.59 -13.86 11.06
C GLY A 467 -0.44 -13.39 10.02
N ALA A 468 -1.38 -14.27 9.66
CA ALA A 468 -2.50 -13.92 8.79
C ALA A 468 -3.51 -12.97 9.46
N VAL A 469 -3.69 -13.06 10.77
CA VAL A 469 -4.50 -12.08 11.53
C VAL A 469 -3.82 -10.72 11.52
N GLU A 470 -2.53 -10.63 11.82
CA GLU A 470 -1.78 -9.36 11.80
C GLU A 470 -1.76 -8.74 10.40
N LEU A 471 -1.65 -9.55 9.34
CA LEU A 471 -1.83 -9.08 7.97
C LEU A 471 -3.20 -8.41 7.75
N LEU A 472 -4.29 -9.06 8.18
CA LEU A 472 -5.64 -8.50 8.03
C LEU A 472 -5.85 -7.25 8.91
N ARG A 473 -5.15 -7.15 10.05
CA ARG A 473 -5.15 -5.94 10.90
C ARG A 473 -4.46 -4.77 10.23
N GLU A 474 -3.31 -5.00 9.59
CA GLU A 474 -2.65 -3.96 8.80
C GLU A 474 -3.49 -3.56 7.58
N VAL A 475 -4.11 -4.52 6.89
CA VAL A 475 -5.08 -4.24 5.80
C VAL A 475 -6.23 -3.36 6.29
N ASP A 476 -6.85 -3.68 7.42
CA ASP A 476 -7.91 -2.87 8.01
C ASP A 476 -7.44 -1.44 8.29
N VAL A 477 -6.25 -1.27 8.88
CA VAL A 477 -5.65 0.06 9.11
C VAL A 477 -5.54 0.86 7.80
N VAL A 478 -5.09 0.22 6.72
CA VAL A 478 -4.99 0.88 5.41
C VAL A 478 -6.36 1.27 4.88
N GLN A 479 -7.36 0.40 5.05
CA GLN A 479 -8.73 0.68 4.67
C GLN A 479 -9.32 1.86 5.47
N GLN A 480 -8.93 2.06 6.73
CA GLN A 480 -9.37 3.22 7.52
C GLN A 480 -8.66 4.53 7.16
N GLY A 481 -7.39 4.46 6.74
CA GLY A 481 -6.49 5.62 6.71
C GLY A 481 -6.42 6.40 5.40
N GLY A 482 -7.32 6.14 4.43
CA GLY A 482 -7.32 6.82 3.13
C GLY A 482 -6.33 6.25 2.11
N GLY A 483 -5.79 5.05 2.36
CA GLY A 483 -5.06 4.30 1.34
C GLY A 483 -5.99 3.79 0.24
N VAL A 484 -5.51 3.80 -1.00
CA VAL A 484 -6.26 3.30 -2.18
C VAL A 484 -6.06 1.80 -2.40
N GLY A 485 -5.27 1.15 -1.56
CA GLY A 485 -4.88 -0.25 -1.68
C GLY A 485 -3.55 -0.50 -0.97
N TYR A 486 -2.87 -1.60 -1.30
CA TYR A 486 -1.65 -2.02 -0.60
C TYR A 486 -0.80 -2.99 -1.42
N ARG A 487 0.50 -3.04 -1.07
CA ARG A 487 1.50 -3.97 -1.58
C ARG A 487 1.78 -5.04 -0.54
N ILE A 488 1.47 -6.31 -0.85
CA ILE A 488 1.70 -7.44 0.07
C ILE A 488 3.08 -8.04 -0.20
N PHE A 489 4.10 -7.55 0.50
CA PHE A 489 5.50 -7.91 0.26
C PHE A 489 5.87 -9.21 0.99
N ALA A 490 6.15 -10.33 0.31
CA ALA A 490 6.18 -10.56 -1.14
C ALA A 490 5.79 -12.02 -1.48
N PHE A 491 5.61 -12.33 -2.77
CA PHE A 491 5.29 -13.68 -3.28
C PHE A 491 6.05 -14.83 -2.60
N PRO A 492 7.40 -14.83 -2.49
CA PRO A 492 8.14 -15.95 -1.90
C PRO A 492 7.91 -16.14 -0.39
N HIS A 493 7.29 -15.17 0.30
CA HIS A 493 7.05 -15.22 1.74
C HIS A 493 5.60 -15.61 2.09
N LEU A 494 4.69 -15.61 1.12
CA LEU A 494 3.29 -15.93 1.35
C LEU A 494 3.09 -17.44 1.62
N LYS A 495 2.66 -17.75 2.85
CA LYS A 495 2.25 -19.09 3.29
C LYS A 495 0.77 -19.34 2.94
N ALA A 496 0.35 -20.61 3.00
CA ALA A 496 -1.02 -21.02 2.69
C ALA A 496 -2.09 -20.26 3.51
N GLU A 497 -1.80 -19.93 4.77
CA GLU A 497 -2.68 -19.13 5.63
C GLU A 497 -2.85 -17.69 5.15
N HIS A 498 -1.78 -17.06 4.65
CA HIS A 498 -1.84 -15.71 4.07
C HIS A 498 -2.68 -15.71 2.79
N TRP A 499 -2.41 -16.65 1.87
CA TRP A 499 -3.20 -16.82 0.65
C TRP A 499 -4.69 -17.02 0.97
N ARG A 500 -5.01 -17.86 1.95
CA ARG A 500 -6.39 -18.11 2.37
C ARG A 500 -7.03 -16.88 3.02
N ALA A 501 -6.32 -16.17 3.89
CA ALA A 501 -6.83 -14.99 4.58
C ALA A 501 -7.14 -13.84 3.61
N LEU A 502 -6.30 -13.66 2.58
CA LEU A 502 -6.57 -12.71 1.50
C LEU A 502 -7.75 -13.21 0.64
N ALA A 503 -7.63 -14.38 0.00
CA ALA A 503 -8.58 -14.89 -1.00
C ALA A 503 -10.01 -15.06 -0.45
N LYS A 504 -10.15 -15.44 0.82
CA LYS A 504 -11.44 -15.68 1.47
C LYS A 504 -11.81 -14.59 2.48
N GLY A 505 -10.99 -13.55 2.59
CA GLY A 505 -11.15 -12.42 3.50
C GLY A 505 -11.13 -11.10 2.73
N ALA A 506 -10.05 -10.33 2.86
CA ALA A 506 -9.94 -8.98 2.30
C ALA A 506 -10.12 -8.95 0.77
N PHE A 507 -9.76 -10.01 0.05
CA PHE A 507 -9.83 -10.10 -1.41
C PHE A 507 -10.96 -11.01 -1.92
N ARG A 508 -11.92 -11.38 -1.06
CA ARG A 508 -12.98 -12.34 -1.41
C ARG A 508 -13.84 -11.91 -2.61
N ARG A 509 -13.91 -10.61 -2.90
CA ARG A 509 -14.57 -10.04 -4.08
C ARG A 509 -13.53 -9.36 -4.98
N PRO A 510 -13.71 -9.40 -6.31
CA PRO A 510 -12.90 -8.59 -7.23
C PRO A 510 -12.98 -7.11 -6.89
N ALA A 511 -11.89 -6.38 -7.13
CA ALA A 511 -11.81 -4.93 -6.95
C ALA A 511 -11.25 -4.24 -8.19
N THR A 512 -11.83 -3.09 -8.51
CA THR A 512 -11.34 -2.19 -9.56
C THR A 512 -10.06 -1.51 -9.09
N ASN A 513 -9.04 -1.51 -9.94
CA ASN A 513 -7.76 -0.90 -9.64
C ASN A 513 -7.81 0.62 -9.93
N PRO A 514 -7.78 1.50 -8.91
CA PRO A 514 -7.90 2.95 -9.09
C PRO A 514 -6.70 3.59 -9.80
N VAL A 515 -5.57 2.89 -9.92
CA VAL A 515 -4.34 3.42 -10.55
C VAL A 515 -4.39 3.28 -12.07
N VAL A 516 -4.92 2.15 -12.57
CA VAL A 516 -5.03 1.87 -14.01
C VAL A 516 -6.41 2.20 -14.58
N GLU A 517 -7.46 2.16 -13.75
CA GLU A 517 -8.85 2.47 -14.14
C GLU A 517 -9.50 3.54 -13.22
N PRO A 518 -8.90 4.74 -13.07
CA PRO A 518 -9.35 5.74 -12.10
C PRO A 518 -10.80 6.17 -12.28
N ALA A 519 -11.27 6.35 -13.53
CA ALA A 519 -12.65 6.74 -13.81
C ALA A 519 -13.67 5.66 -13.42
N ALA A 520 -13.35 4.38 -13.63
CA ALA A 520 -14.21 3.27 -13.23
C ALA A 520 -14.27 3.15 -11.70
N ALA A 521 -13.11 3.27 -11.04
CA ALA A 521 -13.00 3.32 -9.60
C ALA A 521 -13.85 4.46 -8.98
N ALA A 522 -13.77 5.67 -9.54
CA ALA A 522 -14.54 6.81 -9.03
C ALA A 522 -16.05 6.60 -9.19
N ARG A 523 -16.51 6.04 -10.32
CA ARG A 523 -17.92 5.67 -10.50
C ARG A 523 -18.38 4.68 -9.44
N GLN A 524 -17.58 3.65 -9.21
CA GLN A 524 -17.93 2.58 -8.29
C GLN A 524 -18.02 3.07 -6.84
N LEU A 525 -17.11 3.94 -6.40
CA LEU A 525 -17.18 4.57 -5.07
C LEU A 525 -18.42 5.46 -4.91
N VAL A 526 -18.82 6.19 -5.96
CA VAL A 526 -20.06 6.99 -5.92
C VAL A 526 -21.29 6.09 -5.84
N GLU A 527 -21.32 4.98 -6.58
CA GLU A 527 -22.43 4.01 -6.49
C GLU A 527 -22.46 3.30 -5.13
N GLU A 528 -21.32 3.00 -4.51
CA GLU A 528 -21.26 2.52 -3.13
C GLU A 528 -21.85 3.54 -2.15
N ALA A 529 -21.49 4.82 -2.28
CA ALA A 529 -22.07 5.88 -1.45
C ALA A 529 -23.60 5.98 -1.62
N LYS A 530 -24.13 5.77 -2.84
CA LYS A 530 -25.58 5.71 -3.08
C LYS A 530 -26.23 4.52 -2.38
N LEU A 531 -25.64 3.33 -2.52
CA LEU A 531 -26.14 2.11 -1.87
C LEU A 531 -26.14 2.25 -0.34
N LEU A 532 -25.09 2.85 0.23
CA LEU A 532 -25.01 3.16 1.65
C LEU A 532 -26.15 4.10 2.06
N LEU A 533 -26.35 5.23 1.38
CA LEU A 533 -27.43 6.16 1.72
C LEU A 533 -28.82 5.49 1.65
N LYS A 534 -29.05 4.64 0.65
CA LYS A 534 -30.30 3.86 0.57
C LYS A 534 -30.45 2.91 1.76
N GLY A 535 -29.40 2.15 2.09
CA GLY A 535 -29.43 1.22 3.23
C GLY A 535 -29.54 1.93 4.58
N LEU A 536 -28.96 3.12 4.72
CA LEU A 536 -29.10 3.97 5.90
C LEU A 536 -30.53 4.46 6.08
N GLN A 537 -31.24 4.78 4.99
CA GLN A 537 -32.65 5.13 5.03
C GLN A 537 -33.49 3.97 5.60
N GLU A 538 -33.25 2.76 5.12
CA GLU A 538 -33.93 1.53 5.61
C GLU A 538 -33.55 1.21 7.07
N ALA A 539 -32.38 1.68 7.53
CA ALA A 539 -31.87 1.47 8.88
C ALA A 539 -32.32 2.52 9.92
N GLY A 540 -33.12 3.52 9.52
CA GLY A 540 -33.68 4.56 10.39
C GLY A 540 -32.84 5.84 10.50
N PHE A 541 -32.00 6.13 9.49
CA PHE A 541 -31.21 7.36 9.38
C PHE A 541 -31.81 8.34 8.36
N GLU A 542 -33.13 8.54 8.38
CA GLU A 542 -33.83 9.31 7.33
C GLU A 542 -33.40 10.79 7.32
N LYS A 543 -33.01 11.37 8.45
CA LYS A 543 -32.56 12.76 8.54
C LYS A 543 -31.22 12.96 7.83
N GLU A 544 -30.30 12.03 8.04
CA GLU A 544 -28.97 12.01 7.43
C GLU A 544 -29.08 11.83 5.92
N VAL A 545 -29.94 10.89 5.48
CA VAL A 545 -30.20 10.65 4.06
C VAL A 545 -30.85 11.85 3.38
N ALA A 546 -31.83 12.49 4.02
CA ALA A 546 -32.45 13.71 3.48
C ALA A 546 -31.46 14.86 3.33
N ARG A 547 -30.43 14.91 4.18
CA ARG A 547 -29.37 15.93 4.12
C ARG A 547 -28.43 15.72 2.92
N TRP A 548 -28.06 14.47 2.61
CA TRP A 548 -26.99 14.17 1.66
C TRP A 548 -27.43 13.54 0.34
N GLY A 549 -28.68 13.12 0.18
CA GLY A 549 -29.17 12.49 -1.05
C GLY A 549 -28.90 13.33 -2.32
N ALA A 550 -29.03 14.65 -2.24
CA ALA A 550 -28.71 15.53 -3.37
C ALA A 550 -27.20 15.62 -3.68
N GLN A 551 -26.33 15.37 -2.70
CA GLN A 551 -24.88 15.41 -2.90
C GLN A 551 -24.40 14.21 -3.72
N VAL A 552 -24.86 13.00 -3.38
CA VAL A 552 -24.45 11.80 -4.09
C VAL A 552 -24.88 11.82 -5.56
N GLU A 553 -26.09 12.33 -5.84
CA GLU A 553 -26.56 12.50 -7.23
C GLU A 553 -25.74 13.52 -8.01
N ARG A 554 -25.27 14.59 -7.35
CA ARG A 554 -24.32 15.53 -7.98
C ARG A 554 -22.98 14.85 -8.29
N LEU A 555 -22.44 14.05 -7.38
CA LEU A 555 -21.19 13.32 -7.63
C LEU A 555 -21.32 12.36 -8.81
N ALA A 556 -22.46 11.68 -8.95
CA ALA A 556 -22.71 10.76 -10.05
C ALA A 556 -22.69 11.43 -11.43
N GLN A 557 -23.08 12.70 -11.51
CA GLN A 557 -22.97 13.46 -12.75
C GLN A 557 -21.51 13.72 -13.15
N TYR A 558 -20.59 13.84 -12.19
CA TYR A 558 -19.17 14.05 -12.47
C TYR A 558 -18.45 12.77 -12.86
N THR A 559 -18.91 11.62 -12.39
CA THR A 559 -18.29 10.32 -12.70
C THR A 559 -18.84 9.65 -13.96
N SER A 560 -19.82 10.27 -14.63
CA SER A 560 -20.44 9.71 -15.83
C SER A 560 -19.40 9.47 -16.96
N PRO A 561 -19.57 8.45 -17.81
CA PRO A 561 -18.65 8.16 -18.91
C PRO A 561 -18.44 9.35 -19.87
N GLU A 562 -19.42 10.24 -19.99
CA GLU A 562 -19.32 11.45 -20.83
C GLU A 562 -18.38 12.49 -20.24
N ARG A 563 -18.19 12.52 -18.92
CA ARG A 563 -17.31 13.47 -18.22
C ARG A 563 -15.96 12.86 -17.84
N LEU A 564 -15.93 11.58 -17.46
CA LEU A 564 -14.75 10.80 -17.11
C LEU A 564 -14.73 9.49 -17.93
N GLY A 565 -14.27 9.59 -19.19
CA GLY A 565 -14.19 8.45 -20.10
C GLY A 565 -13.26 8.62 -21.30
N GLY A 566 -12.62 9.80 -21.45
CA GLY A 566 -11.60 10.04 -22.47
C GLY A 566 -10.24 9.58 -21.97
N ARG A 567 -9.38 9.07 -22.86
CA ARG A 567 -7.95 8.94 -22.55
C ARG A 567 -7.42 10.34 -22.27
N GLN A 568 -6.56 10.46 -21.25
CA GLN A 568 -5.89 11.71 -20.90
C GLN A 568 -4.97 12.16 -22.05
N GLU A 569 -5.55 12.79 -23.06
CA GLU A 569 -4.80 13.36 -24.17
C GLU A 569 -4.51 14.84 -23.90
N PRO A 570 -3.28 15.32 -24.18
CA PRO A 570 -2.98 16.74 -24.09
C PRO A 570 -3.90 17.55 -25.03
N GLY A 571 -4.62 18.52 -24.47
CA GLY A 571 -5.55 19.33 -25.26
C GLY A 571 -6.70 19.93 -24.44
N PRO A 572 -7.71 20.52 -25.11
CA PRO A 572 -8.91 21.03 -24.44
C PRO A 572 -9.69 19.96 -23.66
N GLN A 573 -9.74 18.73 -24.19
CA GLN A 573 -10.45 17.61 -23.54
C GLN A 573 -9.75 17.16 -22.25
N GLY A 574 -8.43 16.94 -22.27
CA GLY A 574 -7.68 16.62 -21.05
C GLY A 574 -7.77 17.71 -19.97
N ARG A 575 -7.80 18.99 -20.36
CA ARG A 575 -8.04 20.11 -19.41
C ARG A 575 -9.44 20.05 -18.80
N GLN A 576 -10.46 19.73 -19.58
CA GLN A 576 -11.83 19.59 -19.08
C GLN A 576 -11.97 18.40 -18.13
N GLU A 577 -11.28 17.29 -18.42
CA GLU A 577 -11.23 16.14 -17.53
C GLU A 577 -10.53 16.47 -16.20
N ALA A 578 -9.38 17.16 -16.24
CA ALA A 578 -8.68 17.62 -15.04
C ALA A 578 -9.55 18.55 -14.16
N LEU A 579 -10.33 19.44 -14.77
CA LEU A 579 -11.32 20.28 -14.07
C LEU A 579 -12.45 19.44 -13.46
N THR A 580 -12.89 18.39 -14.15
CA THR A 580 -13.90 17.46 -13.65
C THR A 580 -13.40 16.73 -12.41
N TRP A 581 -12.17 16.20 -12.47
CA TRP A 581 -11.50 15.60 -11.30
C TRP A 581 -11.35 16.58 -10.14
N ALA A 582 -10.91 17.81 -10.41
CA ALA A 582 -10.76 18.84 -9.37
C ALA A 582 -12.10 19.19 -8.70
N THR A 583 -13.17 19.28 -9.51
CA THR A 583 -14.52 19.53 -9.01
C THR A 583 -15.01 18.36 -8.16
N LEU A 584 -14.80 17.12 -8.62
CA LEU A 584 -15.15 15.93 -7.87
C LEU A 584 -14.42 15.89 -6.52
N ALA A 585 -13.10 16.13 -6.50
CA ALA A 585 -12.31 16.20 -5.28
C ALA A 585 -12.83 17.24 -4.28
N ALA A 586 -13.14 18.45 -4.76
CA ALA A 586 -13.66 19.53 -3.92
C ALA A 586 -15.06 19.23 -3.35
N GLN A 587 -15.96 18.69 -4.18
CA GLN A 587 -17.32 18.33 -3.75
C GLN A 587 -17.31 17.17 -2.75
N THR A 588 -16.49 16.14 -3.00
CA THR A 588 -16.32 15.02 -2.07
C THR A 588 -15.70 15.48 -0.75
N GLY A 589 -14.67 16.32 -0.79
CA GLY A 589 -14.06 16.88 0.42
C GLY A 589 -15.02 17.72 1.25
N SER A 590 -15.85 18.55 0.59
CA SER A 590 -16.90 19.31 1.27
C SER A 590 -17.94 18.41 1.93
N TRP A 591 -18.34 17.32 1.26
CA TRP A 591 -19.27 16.35 1.84
C TRP A 591 -18.65 15.61 3.03
N LEU A 592 -17.41 15.14 2.91
CA LEU A 592 -16.69 14.47 3.99
C LEU A 592 -16.60 15.36 5.25
N GLU A 593 -16.28 16.64 5.09
CA GLU A 593 -16.23 17.59 6.21
C GLU A 593 -17.62 17.79 6.85
N GLN A 594 -18.68 17.86 6.05
CA GLN A 594 -20.05 17.95 6.56
C GLN A 594 -20.45 16.68 7.32
N VAL A 595 -20.10 15.49 6.84
CA VAL A 595 -20.33 14.24 7.57
C VAL A 595 -19.61 14.31 8.92
N ARG A 596 -18.34 14.75 8.93
CA ARG A 596 -17.54 14.82 10.15
C ARG A 596 -18.07 15.77 11.22
N THR A 597 -18.58 16.92 10.78
CA THR A 597 -19.01 18.03 11.65
C THR A 597 -20.49 18.01 12.01
N THR A 598 -21.35 17.51 11.11
CA THR A 598 -22.81 17.61 11.26
C THR A 598 -23.49 16.30 11.66
N TRP A 599 -22.80 15.15 11.53
CA TRP A 599 -23.25 13.86 12.06
C TRP A 599 -22.59 13.62 13.42
N THR A 600 -23.08 14.30 14.46
CA THR A 600 -22.53 14.22 15.82
C THR A 600 -22.85 12.86 16.46
N ALA A 601 -21.97 11.89 16.22
CA ALA A 601 -22.14 10.51 16.66
C ALA A 601 -22.10 10.32 18.19
N GLU A 602 -21.72 11.35 18.95
CA GLU A 602 -21.76 11.34 20.42
C GLU A 602 -23.20 11.37 20.98
N ALA A 603 -24.19 11.80 20.19
CA ALA A 603 -25.59 11.83 20.60
C ALA A 603 -26.37 10.53 20.26
N GLU A 604 -25.81 9.60 19.46
CA GLU A 604 -26.60 8.56 18.76
C GLU A 604 -26.09 7.10 18.95
N GLY A 605 -25.03 6.87 19.72
CA GLY A 605 -24.58 5.51 20.11
C GLY A 605 -23.64 4.81 19.11
N GLU A 606 -23.30 3.54 19.39
CA GLU A 606 -22.29 2.76 18.65
C GLU A 606 -22.67 2.49 17.19
N ARG A 607 -23.95 2.20 16.95
CA ARG A 607 -24.50 1.93 15.61
C ARG A 607 -24.38 3.14 14.67
N ALA A 608 -24.63 4.35 15.17
CA ALA A 608 -24.45 5.59 14.40
C ALA A 608 -22.96 5.87 14.09
N ARG A 609 -22.05 5.60 15.04
CA ARG A 609 -20.60 5.69 14.80
C ARG A 609 -20.15 4.74 13.68
N ALA A 610 -20.63 3.49 13.69
CA ALA A 610 -20.32 2.50 12.67
C ALA A 610 -20.84 2.92 11.28
N ALA A 611 -22.10 3.35 11.19
CA ALA A 611 -22.71 3.88 9.97
C ALA A 611 -21.89 5.02 9.35
N ARG A 612 -21.57 6.01 10.20
CA ARG A 612 -20.77 7.17 9.83
C ARG A 612 -19.38 6.78 9.34
N ALA A 613 -18.69 5.87 10.05
CA ALA A 613 -17.35 5.43 9.69
C ALA A 613 -17.29 4.78 8.29
N VAL A 614 -18.31 3.98 7.92
CA VAL A 614 -18.37 3.35 6.59
C VAL A 614 -18.59 4.39 5.48
N LEU A 615 -19.47 5.38 5.70
CA LEU A 615 -19.67 6.47 4.73
C LEU A 615 -18.42 7.36 4.61
N GLU A 616 -17.83 7.78 5.73
CA GLU A 616 -16.61 8.60 5.74
C GLU A 616 -15.48 7.96 4.94
N ARG A 617 -15.30 6.64 5.10
CA ARG A 617 -14.28 5.88 4.38
C ARG A 617 -14.48 5.91 2.87
N THR A 618 -15.70 5.65 2.42
CA THR A 618 -16.06 5.69 0.99
C THR A 618 -15.76 7.07 0.38
N LEU A 619 -16.06 8.14 1.12
CA LEU A 619 -15.78 9.51 0.68
C LEU A 619 -14.29 9.85 0.72
N LEU A 620 -13.57 9.38 1.74
CA LEU A 620 -12.12 9.57 1.87
C LEU A 620 -11.36 8.93 0.70
N GLU A 621 -11.75 7.72 0.31
CA GLU A 621 -11.20 7.02 -0.85
C GLU A 621 -11.45 7.76 -2.16
N LEU A 622 -12.69 8.23 -2.37
CA LEU A 622 -13.06 9.00 -3.55
C LEU A 622 -12.31 10.34 -3.59
N GLN A 623 -12.11 10.98 -2.44
CA GLN A 623 -11.34 12.22 -2.35
C GLN A 623 -9.87 11.99 -2.68
N ALA A 624 -9.24 10.93 -2.15
CA ALA A 624 -7.84 10.61 -2.41
C ALA A 624 -7.60 10.35 -3.91
N LEU A 625 -8.45 9.50 -4.52
CA LEU A 625 -8.46 9.22 -5.96
C LEU A 625 -8.63 10.51 -6.78
N ALA A 626 -9.71 11.26 -6.53
CA ALA A 626 -10.03 12.44 -7.33
C ALA A 626 -8.99 13.55 -7.19
N SER A 627 -8.41 13.73 -6.00
CA SER A 627 -7.36 14.73 -5.77
C SER A 627 -6.09 14.40 -6.55
N ALA A 628 -5.65 13.14 -6.50
CA ALA A 628 -4.46 12.70 -7.22
C ALA A 628 -4.63 12.88 -8.73
N MET A 629 -5.77 12.44 -9.28
CA MET A 629 -6.08 12.61 -10.71
C MET A 629 -6.18 14.08 -11.12
N ALA A 630 -6.82 14.92 -10.29
CA ALA A 630 -6.89 16.36 -10.53
C ALA A 630 -5.50 17.02 -10.55
N TYR A 631 -4.59 16.56 -9.69
CA TYR A 631 -3.23 17.06 -9.61
C TYR A 631 -2.40 16.66 -10.83
N GLN A 632 -2.45 15.39 -11.25
CA GLN A 632 -1.74 14.91 -12.44
C GLN A 632 -2.20 15.60 -13.73
N GLY A 633 -3.46 16.01 -13.81
CA GLY A 633 -3.99 16.77 -14.95
C GLY A 633 -3.56 18.24 -15.01
N ARG A 634 -2.80 18.76 -14.03
CA ARG A 634 -2.34 20.16 -14.05
C ARG A 634 -1.19 20.33 -15.04
N PRO A 635 -1.13 21.46 -15.77
CA PRO A 635 0.04 21.77 -16.57
C PRO A 635 1.27 21.90 -15.67
N VAL A 636 2.33 21.15 -15.98
CA VAL A 636 3.64 21.37 -15.38
C VAL A 636 4.13 22.75 -15.81
N SER A 637 4.45 23.64 -14.86
CA SER A 637 5.05 24.93 -15.19
C SER A 637 6.33 24.70 -15.99
N ARG A 638 6.52 25.42 -17.12
CA ARG A 638 7.67 25.25 -18.04
C ARG A 638 9.03 25.71 -17.47
N GLY A 639 9.19 25.74 -16.14
CA GLY A 639 10.33 26.36 -15.45
C GLY A 639 11.15 25.42 -14.58
N TRP A 640 11.12 24.11 -14.84
CA TRP A 640 11.97 23.12 -14.16
C TRP A 640 13.21 22.80 -14.98
#